data_AF-A0A3E4XCK8-F1
#
_entry.id   AF-A0A3E4XCK8-F1
#
_cell.length_a   1.000
_cell.length_b   1.000
_cell.length_c   1.000
_cell.angle_alpha   90.00
_cell.angle_beta   90.00
_cell.angle_gamma   90.00
#
_symmetry.space_group_name_H-M   'P 1'
#
loop_
_entity.id
_entity.type
_entity.pdbx_description
1 polymer ?
#
loop_
_entity_poly.entity_id
_entity_poly.type
_entity_poly.pdbx_seq_one_letter_code
_entity_poly.pdbx_strand_id
1 'polypeptide(L)'
;MNSKKWIIQYLEVLLDIIVMFTSYLIANWYKFGFFRTGLINHTEHYLTLFLVELVAYVVVHFVAFADDNLINRKLFPEIYNVLKMYVYVGAITVGCVYFTKTSEYFSRGQMGMTFILSTIFTVIVRQLLKRLVTKEYHRSGANEKIMLVTTSDQVERVIKKIKTTRNWDFRISNIAILDCDMVGEIVDKIEVVATADNLLQVISTAEIDSVFVHLPDNYPFKQREFVTVLNEMGKTVHLNVNEYEAKVGEHYMDFLGKYAVVTWKNKTYRVRHLLIKKLIDLLFGVAGSILIVPVWLVAFIGKIVTGDHGPVLISLVRVGKNGRRFYYYKFRTMYMDARDRYDKWILDGKKEKDPRFTPVGRMLRALRIENLPSAWNVLWGDMSMVGNPAPSLPEFIEYSAFHRKSLSVKPGIIGFWQVYSREHRLLTEEEQSEYDQEYILNWTVGLDLRIIFRAVCPLCRSVSKRELVMPAQLVDEMRCLSELVKDREPLSYDIQAYPATEGSGKPVYRFIKRLVDIVASLLGLIVLSPVFIILAVIIRMSDGGSVFYGHTRVGYKGKKISVYKFRSMKTNAGDLEKILTPEQLEQYVKEFKIDNDPRITKIGGFLRKTSLDELPQLINILKGELSIVGPRPIVEKETEIYGKDIAKLLSVKPGLTGYWQAYARNNATYESGERQRMEMYYVEHCSLWMDIKILFRTVFSVIREDGAQ
;
A
#
# COMPACT_ATOMS: atom_id res chain seq x y z
N MET A 1 5.05 -14.76 24.43
CA MET A 1 6.32 -14.06 24.09
C MET A 1 6.21 -13.36 22.73
N ASN A 2 6.45 -12.05 22.68
CA ASN A 2 6.19 -11.20 21.51
C ASN A 2 7.23 -11.46 20.38
N SER A 3 6.83 -12.20 19.34
CA SER A 3 7.69 -12.64 18.23
C SER A 3 8.43 -11.51 17.52
N LYS A 4 7.87 -10.29 17.56
CA LYS A 4 8.46 -9.09 16.96
C LYS A 4 9.70 -8.59 17.70
N LYS A 5 9.79 -8.78 19.02
CA LYS A 5 10.96 -8.39 19.83
C LYS A 5 12.20 -9.18 19.42
N TRP A 6 12.05 -10.50 19.28
CA TRP A 6 13.13 -11.39 18.82
C TRP A 6 13.63 -11.04 17.42
N ILE A 7 12.73 -10.69 16.49
CA ILE A 7 13.15 -10.28 15.13
C ILE A 7 14.06 -9.05 15.18
N ILE A 8 13.71 -8.06 16.01
CA ILE A 8 14.52 -6.85 16.13
C ILE A 8 15.84 -7.15 16.84
N GLN A 9 15.85 -8.02 17.84
CA GLN A 9 17.07 -8.46 18.49
C GLN A 9 18.01 -9.21 17.52
N TYR A 10 17.49 -10.11 16.68
CA TYR A 10 18.30 -10.77 15.65
C TYR A 10 18.82 -9.80 14.59
N LEU A 11 17.99 -8.82 14.18
CA LEU A 11 18.39 -7.79 13.23
C LEU A 11 19.44 -6.85 13.80
N GLU A 12 19.32 -6.50 15.08
CA GLU A 12 20.33 -5.74 15.84
C GLU A 12 21.66 -6.49 15.85
N VAL A 13 21.68 -7.77 16.26
CA VAL A 13 22.89 -8.59 16.26
C VAL A 13 23.52 -8.66 14.87
N LEU A 14 22.72 -8.90 13.81
CA LEU A 14 23.23 -8.97 12.44
C LEU A 14 23.85 -7.64 12.00
N LEU A 15 23.20 -6.52 12.28
CA LEU A 15 23.71 -5.19 11.93
C LEU A 15 24.99 -4.85 12.68
N ASP A 16 25.07 -5.20 13.96
CA ASP A 16 26.26 -4.98 14.76
C ASP A 16 27.45 -5.81 14.24
N ILE A 17 27.22 -7.05 13.80
CA ILE A 17 28.25 -7.87 13.13
C ILE A 17 28.75 -7.19 11.85
N ILE A 18 27.85 -6.66 11.03
CA ILE A 18 28.21 -5.91 9.81
C ILE A 18 29.02 -4.64 10.17
N VAL A 19 28.62 -3.93 11.23
CA VAL A 19 29.32 -2.74 11.72
C VAL A 19 30.72 -3.09 12.23
N MET A 20 30.87 -4.16 13.00
CA MET A 20 32.17 -4.62 13.47
C MET A 20 33.08 -4.99 12.29
N PHE A 21 32.55 -5.72 11.30
CA PHE A 21 33.32 -6.12 10.13
C PHE A 21 33.74 -4.91 9.29
N THR A 22 32.85 -3.95 9.06
CA THR A 22 33.18 -2.71 8.33
C THR A 22 34.19 -1.85 9.08
N SER A 23 34.08 -1.75 10.40
CA SER A 23 35.05 -1.04 11.25
C SER A 23 36.44 -1.68 11.20
N TYR A 24 36.50 -3.02 11.23
CA TYR A 24 37.71 -3.79 11.03
C TYR A 24 38.36 -3.51 9.65
N LEU A 25 37.57 -3.51 8.57
CA LEU A 25 38.07 -3.22 7.22
C LEU A 25 38.64 -1.80 7.12
N ILE A 26 37.98 -0.81 7.72
CA ILE A 26 38.43 0.58 7.74
C ILE A 26 39.73 0.73 8.53
N ALA A 27 39.83 0.10 9.70
CA ALA A 27 41.05 0.13 10.53
C ALA A 27 42.23 -0.56 9.83
N ASN A 28 41.98 -1.68 9.14
CA ASN A 28 43.00 -2.35 8.32
C ASN A 28 43.42 -1.50 7.13
N TRP A 29 42.47 -0.85 6.46
CA TRP A 29 42.75 0.05 5.36
C TRP A 29 43.66 1.21 5.79
N TYR A 30 43.36 1.82 6.95
CA TYR A 30 44.21 2.87 7.53
C TYR A 30 45.62 2.36 7.84
N LYS A 31 45.75 1.13 8.36
CA LYS A 31 47.04 0.57 8.76
C LYS A 31 47.91 0.10 7.58
N PHE A 32 47.31 -0.50 6.55
CA PHE A 32 48.03 -1.22 5.48
C PHE A 32 47.88 -0.61 4.08
N GLY A 33 46.93 0.30 3.86
CA GLY A 33 46.66 0.95 2.56
C GLY A 33 45.85 0.10 1.57
N PHE A 34 45.19 0.76 0.60
CA PHE A 34 44.17 0.17 -0.31
C PHE A 34 44.64 -1.00 -1.19
N PHE A 35 45.90 -1.00 -1.62
CA PHE A 35 46.44 -2.00 -2.57
C PHE A 35 47.16 -3.18 -1.91
N ARG A 36 47.37 -3.14 -0.58
CA ARG A 36 47.92 -4.27 0.20
C ARG A 36 46.87 -5.03 1.01
N THR A 37 45.62 -4.56 1.01
CA THR A 37 44.45 -5.23 1.59
C THR A 37 43.89 -6.33 0.67
N GLY A 38 44.76 -7.13 0.05
CA GLY A 38 44.34 -8.44 -0.44
C GLY A 38 44.03 -9.30 0.78
N LEU A 39 42.85 -9.91 0.84
CA LEU A 39 42.34 -10.73 1.95
C LEU A 39 43.28 -11.87 2.43
N ILE A 40 44.44 -12.08 1.79
CA ILE A 40 45.14 -13.36 1.75
C ILE A 40 46.61 -13.25 2.18
N ASN A 41 47.33 -12.13 2.03
CA ASN A 41 48.80 -12.20 2.16
C ASN A 41 49.44 -11.64 3.46
N HIS A 42 48.73 -10.88 4.30
CA HIS A 42 49.25 -10.47 5.64
C HIS A 42 48.15 -10.24 6.69
N THR A 43 46.90 -10.61 6.40
CA THR A 43 45.72 -10.28 7.20
C THR A 43 45.15 -11.46 7.99
N GLU A 44 45.69 -12.67 7.85
CA GLU A 44 45.13 -13.88 8.48
C GLU A 44 45.07 -13.79 10.01
N HIS A 45 46.13 -13.29 10.65
CA HIS A 45 46.13 -13.05 12.10
C HIS A 45 45.08 -12.02 12.49
N TYR A 46 44.94 -10.92 11.75
CA TYR A 46 43.94 -9.88 12.01
C TYR A 46 42.50 -10.38 11.78
N LEU A 47 42.29 -11.23 10.78
CA LEU A 47 41.00 -11.88 10.57
C LEU A 47 40.67 -12.85 11.71
N THR A 48 41.67 -13.60 12.18
CA THR A 48 41.53 -14.47 13.36
C THR A 48 41.16 -13.67 14.60
N LEU A 49 41.80 -12.51 14.81
CA LEU A 49 41.48 -11.61 15.91
C LEU A 49 40.04 -11.07 15.80
N PHE A 50 39.60 -10.69 14.59
CA PHE A 50 38.22 -10.28 14.35
C PHE A 50 37.22 -11.41 14.65
N LEU A 51 37.53 -12.66 14.28
CA LEU A 51 36.69 -13.82 14.60
C LEU A 51 36.59 -14.05 16.11
N VAL A 52 37.69 -13.86 16.86
CA VAL A 52 37.67 -13.91 18.33
C VAL A 52 36.81 -12.79 18.91
N GLU A 53 36.95 -11.56 18.39
CA GLU A 53 36.13 -10.41 18.79
C GLU A 53 34.65 -10.63 18.49
N LEU A 54 34.32 -11.22 17.34
CA LEU A 54 32.97 -11.59 16.94
C LEU A 54 32.36 -12.62 17.90
N VAL A 55 33.12 -13.67 18.25
CA VAL A 55 32.66 -14.68 19.21
C VAL A 55 32.45 -14.05 20.59
N ALA A 56 33.40 -13.22 21.05
CA ALA A 56 33.28 -12.49 22.30
C ALA A 56 32.03 -11.59 22.32
N TYR A 57 31.76 -10.87 21.23
CA TYR A 57 30.55 -10.07 21.05
C TYR A 57 29.28 -10.91 21.18
N VAL A 58 29.18 -12.03 20.47
CA VAL A 58 27.99 -12.90 20.52
C VAL A 58 27.77 -13.42 21.93
N VAL A 59 28.82 -13.87 22.62
CA VAL A 59 28.73 -14.35 24.01
C VAL A 59 28.28 -13.23 24.95
N VAL A 60 28.93 -12.06 24.88
CA VAL A 60 28.57 -10.91 25.73
C VAL A 60 27.13 -10.47 25.49
N HIS A 61 26.68 -10.41 24.23
CA HIS A 61 25.32 -10.01 23.90
C HIS A 61 24.29 -10.95 24.53
N PHE A 62 24.44 -12.27 24.35
CA PHE A 62 23.46 -13.24 24.86
C PHE A 62 23.57 -13.53 26.37
N VAL A 63 24.71 -13.26 27.01
CA VAL A 63 24.86 -13.49 28.46
C VAL A 63 24.53 -12.23 29.27
N ALA A 64 24.98 -11.05 28.84
CA ALA A 64 24.88 -9.82 29.62
C ALA A 64 23.79 -8.86 29.12
N PHE A 65 23.30 -9.01 27.89
CA PHE A 65 22.37 -8.05 27.25
C PHE A 65 21.15 -8.72 26.59
N ALA A 66 20.78 -9.94 27.01
CA ALA A 66 19.71 -10.72 26.36
C ALA A 66 18.31 -10.10 26.44
N ASP A 67 18.00 -9.31 27.48
CA ASP A 67 16.64 -8.77 27.75
C ASP A 67 16.46 -7.29 27.39
N ASP A 68 17.42 -6.72 26.65
CA ASP A 68 17.50 -5.28 26.46
C ASP A 68 16.64 -4.78 25.27
N ASN A 69 15.51 -4.12 25.57
CA ASN A 69 14.64 -3.56 24.53
C ASN A 69 15.21 -2.25 23.92
N LEU A 70 15.97 -2.39 22.83
CA LEU A 70 16.58 -1.28 22.06
C LEU A 70 15.62 -0.12 21.74
N ILE A 71 14.38 -0.43 21.37
CA ILE A 71 13.44 0.54 20.80
C ILE A 71 12.95 1.56 21.83
N ASN A 72 12.88 1.18 23.11
CA ASN A 72 12.42 2.07 24.17
C ASN A 72 13.54 2.89 24.79
N ARG A 73 14.81 2.56 24.52
CA ARG A 73 15.96 3.19 25.16
C ARG A 73 16.24 4.60 24.64
N LYS A 74 16.45 5.57 25.53
CA LYS A 74 16.88 6.93 25.14
C LYS A 74 18.33 6.91 24.62
N LEU A 75 18.77 7.99 23.98
CA LEU A 75 20.11 8.09 23.38
C LEU A 75 21.24 7.87 24.41
N PHE A 76 21.19 8.53 25.56
CA PHE A 76 22.25 8.44 26.56
C PHE A 76 22.40 7.04 27.17
N PRO A 77 21.34 6.37 27.64
CA PRO A 77 21.46 4.98 28.09
C PRO A 77 21.90 4.02 26.99
N GLU A 78 21.59 4.31 25.71
CA GLU A 78 22.08 3.50 24.58
C GLU A 78 23.59 3.61 24.41
N ILE A 79 24.13 4.85 24.43
CA ILE A 79 25.58 5.07 24.36
C ILE A 79 26.28 4.34 25.50
N TYR A 80 25.74 4.41 26.72
CA TYR A 80 26.29 3.72 27.88
C TYR A 80 26.27 2.19 27.71
N ASN A 81 25.15 1.62 27.25
CA ASN A 81 25.06 0.16 27.07
C ASN A 81 25.97 -0.35 25.94
N VAL A 82 26.06 0.36 24.82
CA VAL A 82 26.98 0.01 23.73
C VAL A 82 28.43 0.11 24.20
N LEU A 83 28.79 1.17 24.93
CA LEU A 83 30.13 1.31 25.49
C LEU A 83 30.45 0.17 26.47
N LYS A 84 29.53 -0.13 27.40
CA LYS A 84 29.68 -1.22 28.37
C LYS A 84 29.86 -2.57 27.67
N MET A 85 29.08 -2.82 26.61
CA MET A 85 29.19 -4.03 25.79
C MET A 85 30.56 -4.15 25.13
N TYR A 86 31.02 -3.11 24.43
CA TYR A 86 32.33 -3.13 23.81
C TYR A 86 33.46 -3.25 24.84
N VAL A 87 33.36 -2.62 26.02
CA VAL A 87 34.33 -2.83 27.11
C VAL A 87 34.45 -4.31 27.51
N TYR A 88 33.34 -5.05 27.62
CA TYR A 88 33.38 -6.49 27.88
C TYR A 88 33.99 -7.28 26.72
N VAL A 89 33.62 -6.96 25.47
CA VAL A 89 34.20 -7.59 24.28
C VAL A 89 35.72 -7.38 24.24
N GLY A 90 36.16 -6.13 24.41
CA GLY A 90 37.57 -5.75 24.44
C GLY A 90 38.34 -6.45 25.57
N ALA A 91 37.77 -6.55 26.77
CA ALA A 91 38.39 -7.25 27.89
C ALA A 91 38.60 -8.75 27.58
N ILE A 92 37.60 -9.41 26.99
CA ILE A 92 37.71 -10.82 26.57
C ILE A 92 38.77 -10.95 25.46
N THR A 93 38.75 -10.10 24.45
CA THR A 93 39.70 -10.15 23.33
C THR A 93 41.14 -9.92 23.79
N VAL A 94 41.38 -8.92 24.66
CA VAL A 94 42.71 -8.67 25.26
C VAL A 94 43.16 -9.87 26.10
N GLY A 95 42.26 -10.45 26.89
CA GLY A 95 42.54 -11.67 27.66
C GLY A 95 42.95 -12.83 26.75
N CYS A 96 42.19 -13.10 25.67
CA CYS A 96 42.53 -14.14 24.71
C CYS A 96 43.93 -13.92 24.10
N VAL A 97 44.23 -12.72 23.61
CA VAL A 97 45.53 -12.38 23.02
C VAL A 97 46.68 -12.54 24.02
N TYR A 98 46.44 -12.19 25.29
CA TYR A 98 47.41 -12.36 26.37
C TYR A 98 47.71 -13.84 26.64
N PHE A 99 46.67 -14.66 26.83
CA PHE A 99 46.84 -16.09 27.11
C PHE A 99 47.45 -16.87 25.95
N THR A 100 47.13 -16.51 24.70
CA THR A 100 47.74 -17.13 23.52
C THR A 100 49.15 -16.62 23.25
N LYS A 101 49.64 -15.60 23.98
CA LYS A 101 50.94 -14.96 23.78
C LYS A 101 51.15 -14.45 22.34
N THR A 102 50.08 -13.99 21.70
CA THR A 102 50.10 -13.53 20.29
C THR A 102 50.12 -12.01 20.16
N SER A 103 50.32 -11.26 21.25
CA SER A 103 50.25 -9.80 21.25
C SER A 103 51.25 -9.11 20.31
N GLU A 104 52.37 -9.77 19.98
CA GLU A 104 53.40 -9.23 19.10
C GLU A 104 52.95 -9.11 17.63
N TYR A 105 51.97 -9.93 17.22
CA TYR A 105 51.45 -9.93 15.85
C TYR A 105 50.49 -8.76 15.57
N PHE A 106 49.99 -8.08 16.61
CA PHE A 106 48.89 -7.14 16.49
C PHE A 106 49.31 -5.69 16.77
N SER A 107 48.94 -4.79 15.85
CA SER A 107 49.13 -3.36 16.04
C SER A 107 48.09 -2.79 17.01
N ARG A 108 48.55 -2.27 18.15
CA ARG A 108 47.71 -1.59 19.15
C ARG A 108 46.85 -0.47 18.54
N GLY A 109 47.40 0.27 17.57
CA GLY A 109 46.69 1.34 16.88
C GLY A 109 45.53 0.83 16.01
N GLN A 110 45.73 -0.27 15.30
CA GLN A 110 44.67 -0.90 14.50
C GLN A 110 43.56 -1.46 15.42
N MET A 111 43.93 -2.11 16.52
CA MET A 111 42.98 -2.67 17.48
C MET A 111 42.16 -1.56 18.14
N GLY A 112 42.82 -0.50 18.63
CA GLY A 112 42.14 0.65 19.23
C GLY A 112 41.21 1.36 18.25
N MET A 113 41.64 1.53 16.99
CA MET A 113 40.80 2.13 15.94
C MET A 113 39.57 1.28 15.63
N THR A 114 39.74 -0.04 15.51
CA THR A 114 38.62 -0.98 15.30
C THR A 114 37.60 -0.85 16.43
N PHE A 115 38.05 -0.87 17.68
CA PHE A 115 37.21 -0.74 18.85
C PHE A 115 36.40 0.57 18.89
N ILE A 116 37.09 1.70 18.65
CA ILE A 116 36.47 3.04 18.68
C ILE A 116 35.45 3.17 17.55
N LEU A 117 35.81 2.77 16.32
CA LEU A 117 34.91 2.84 15.17
C LEU A 117 33.69 1.93 15.36
N SER A 118 33.89 0.68 15.80
CA SER A 118 32.80 -0.26 16.08
C SER A 118 31.83 0.30 17.11
N THR A 119 32.34 0.94 18.17
CA THR A 119 31.50 1.56 19.21
C THR A 119 30.66 2.71 18.64
N ILE A 120 31.29 3.65 17.90
CA ILE A 120 30.61 4.82 17.34
C ILE A 120 29.58 4.41 16.29
N PHE A 121 29.98 3.56 15.35
CA PHE A 121 29.11 3.12 14.26
C PHE A 121 27.93 2.28 14.76
N THR A 122 28.13 1.49 15.82
CA THR A 122 27.04 0.71 16.42
C THR A 122 25.96 1.64 16.97
N VAL A 123 26.34 2.69 17.70
CA VAL A 123 25.38 3.71 18.16
C VAL A 123 24.64 4.34 16.98
N ILE A 124 25.36 4.73 15.92
CA ILE A 124 24.76 5.36 14.74
C ILE A 124 23.77 4.42 14.05
N VAL A 125 24.19 3.19 13.73
CA VAL A 125 23.38 2.19 13.02
C VAL A 125 22.17 1.77 13.84
N ARG A 126 22.30 1.59 15.16
CA ARG A 126 21.17 1.30 16.04
C ARG A 126 20.18 2.47 16.12
N GLN A 127 20.65 3.72 16.13
CA GLN A 127 19.77 4.89 16.05
C GLN A 127 19.07 5.02 14.70
N LEU A 128 19.76 4.68 13.61
CA LEU A 128 19.16 4.61 12.28
C LEU A 128 18.10 3.51 12.22
N LEU A 129 18.42 2.30 12.68
CA LEU A 129 17.49 1.18 12.79
C LEU A 129 16.25 1.59 13.59
N LYS A 130 16.44 2.22 14.75
CA LYS A 130 15.34 2.74 15.58
C LYS A 130 14.46 3.72 14.81
N ARG A 131 15.07 4.69 14.11
CA ARG A 131 14.34 5.66 13.28
C ARG A 131 13.60 4.98 12.12
N LEU A 132 14.23 4.01 11.45
CA LEU A 132 13.63 3.27 10.34
C LEU A 132 12.46 2.43 10.83
N VAL A 133 12.65 1.63 11.89
CA VAL A 133 11.59 0.80 12.49
C VAL A 133 10.44 1.68 12.96
N THR A 134 10.68 2.75 13.72
CA THR A 134 9.58 3.62 14.18
C THR A 134 8.88 4.36 13.04
N LYS A 135 9.62 4.89 12.05
CA LYS A 135 9.05 5.62 10.91
C LYS A 135 8.26 4.72 9.97
N GLU A 136 8.81 3.55 9.62
CA GLU A 136 8.20 2.62 8.66
C GLU A 136 7.04 1.85 9.29
N TYR A 137 7.15 1.47 10.56
CA TYR A 137 6.10 0.74 11.24
C TYR A 137 4.84 1.62 11.41
N HIS A 138 4.99 2.89 11.80
CA HIS A 138 3.85 3.84 11.84
C HIS A 138 3.25 4.14 10.45
N ARG A 139 4.00 3.99 9.35
CA ARG A 139 3.52 4.26 7.97
C ARG A 139 2.92 3.03 7.28
N SER A 140 3.39 1.83 7.59
CA SER A 140 3.07 0.60 6.86
C SER A 140 1.72 -0.03 7.22
N GLY A 141 0.98 0.54 8.19
CA GLY A 141 -0.26 -0.08 8.70
C GLY A 141 -0.02 -1.45 9.38
N ALA A 142 1.25 -1.81 9.63
CA ALA A 142 1.65 -3.08 10.21
C ALA A 142 1.51 -3.13 11.74
N ASN A 143 1.19 -2.00 12.39
CA ASN A 143 0.83 -1.95 13.80
C ASN A 143 -0.40 -2.81 14.04
N GLU A 144 -0.39 -3.50 15.18
CA GLU A 144 -1.57 -4.16 15.70
C GLU A 144 -2.64 -3.10 16.02
N LYS A 145 -3.81 -3.22 15.40
CA LYS A 145 -4.95 -2.32 15.64
C LYS A 145 -5.72 -2.88 16.84
N ILE A 146 -5.71 -2.15 17.94
CA ILE A 146 -6.35 -2.56 19.19
C ILE A 146 -7.65 -1.77 19.40
N MET A 147 -8.73 -2.47 19.72
CA MET A 147 -9.92 -1.84 20.30
C MET A 147 -9.77 -1.77 21.82
N LEU A 148 -9.89 -0.58 22.40
CA LEU A 148 -9.93 -0.40 23.85
C LEU A 148 -11.39 -0.54 24.32
N VAL A 149 -11.65 -1.48 25.22
CA VAL A 149 -12.94 -1.65 25.90
C VAL A 149 -12.79 -1.20 27.35
N THR A 150 -13.48 -0.13 27.72
CA THR A 150 -13.35 0.49 29.04
C THR A 150 -14.60 1.29 29.41
N THR A 151 -14.55 2.03 30.51
CA THR A 151 -15.61 2.94 30.98
C THR A 151 -15.26 4.40 30.71
N SER A 152 -16.26 5.27 30.68
CA SER A 152 -16.11 6.70 30.39
C SER A 152 -15.17 7.42 31.38
N ASP A 153 -15.11 6.99 32.63
CA ASP A 153 -14.24 7.57 33.68
C ASP A 153 -12.76 7.13 33.57
N GLN A 154 -12.48 6.05 32.85
CA GLN A 154 -11.14 5.47 32.73
C GLN A 154 -10.48 5.73 31.38
N VAL A 155 -11.25 5.94 30.32
CA VAL A 155 -10.77 6.02 28.93
C VAL A 155 -9.57 6.95 28.76
N GLU A 156 -9.64 8.19 29.27
CA GLU A 156 -8.54 9.15 29.14
C GLU A 156 -7.28 8.71 29.93
N ARG A 157 -7.47 8.17 31.13
CA ARG A 157 -6.37 7.70 31.99
C ARG A 157 -5.63 6.54 31.34
N VAL A 158 -6.36 5.60 30.76
CA VAL A 158 -5.82 4.42 30.06
C VAL A 158 -5.02 4.86 28.83
N ILE A 159 -5.61 5.69 27.98
CA ILE A 159 -4.96 6.16 26.75
C ILE A 159 -3.69 6.95 27.10
N LYS A 160 -3.75 7.86 28.08
CA LYS A 160 -2.58 8.63 28.53
C LYS A 160 -1.47 7.71 29.03
N LYS A 161 -1.80 6.70 29.84
CA LYS A 161 -0.83 5.72 30.36
C LYS A 161 -0.21 4.88 29.25
N ILE A 162 -1.00 4.42 28.27
CA ILE A 162 -0.49 3.69 27.09
C ILE A 162 0.44 4.57 26.26
N LYS A 163 0.07 5.84 26.01
CA LYS A 163 0.88 6.81 25.27
C LYS A 163 2.19 7.18 25.97
N THR A 164 2.28 7.06 27.30
CA THR A 164 3.54 7.33 28.01
C THR A 164 4.65 6.35 27.64
N THR A 165 4.31 5.17 27.13
CA THR A 165 5.28 4.20 26.60
C THR A 165 5.40 4.42 25.09
N ARG A 166 6.62 4.48 24.55
CA ARG A 166 6.87 4.50 23.09
C ARG A 166 6.55 3.13 22.48
N ASN A 167 5.27 2.80 22.43
CA ASN A 167 4.80 1.55 21.83
C ASN A 167 4.80 1.72 20.31
N TRP A 168 5.67 0.95 19.66
CA TRP A 168 5.74 0.90 18.21
C TRP A 168 4.85 -0.23 17.69
N ASP A 169 4.68 -1.33 18.43
CA ASP A 169 4.09 -2.58 17.97
C ASP A 169 2.56 -2.59 17.81
N PHE A 170 1.85 -1.64 18.44
CA PHE A 170 0.40 -1.50 18.37
C PHE A 170 -0.08 -0.03 18.33
N ARG A 171 -1.35 0.16 17.98
CA ARG A 171 -2.06 1.45 18.07
C ARG A 171 -3.51 1.21 18.49
N ILE A 172 -4.07 2.09 19.29
CA ILE A 172 -5.50 2.07 19.60
C ILE A 172 -6.23 2.65 18.38
N SER A 173 -7.09 1.87 17.73
CA SER A 173 -7.83 2.29 16.54
C SER A 173 -9.29 2.64 16.83
N ASN A 174 -9.87 2.01 17.84
CA ASN A 174 -11.29 2.10 18.18
C ASN A 174 -11.45 2.06 19.69
N ILE A 175 -12.48 2.75 20.20
CA ILE A 175 -12.86 2.70 21.62
C ILE A 175 -14.29 2.14 21.71
N ALA A 176 -14.52 1.31 22.71
CA ALA A 176 -15.85 0.91 23.16
C ALA A 176 -16.03 1.31 24.62
N ILE A 177 -17.15 1.99 24.90
CA ILE A 177 -17.50 2.49 26.23
C ILE A 177 -18.72 1.69 26.72
N LEU A 178 -18.62 1.07 27.89
CA LEU A 178 -19.63 0.12 28.35
C LEU A 178 -20.73 0.74 29.23
N ASP A 179 -20.45 1.88 29.85
CA ASP A 179 -21.29 2.51 30.87
C ASP A 179 -22.23 3.59 30.32
N CYS A 180 -21.92 4.19 29.18
CA CYS A 180 -22.77 5.19 28.52
C CYS A 180 -22.65 5.14 26.99
N ASP A 181 -23.65 5.70 26.31
CA ASP A 181 -23.63 5.87 24.86
C ASP A 181 -22.86 7.14 24.48
N MET A 182 -21.65 6.94 23.99
CA MET A 182 -20.78 7.98 23.44
C MET A 182 -20.41 7.66 21.98
N VAL A 183 -21.20 6.84 21.27
CA VAL A 183 -20.87 6.44 19.89
C VAL A 183 -20.82 7.66 18.97
N GLY A 184 -19.73 7.76 18.21
CA GLY A 184 -19.44 8.90 17.33
C GLY A 184 -18.63 10.03 18.02
N GLU A 185 -18.46 9.99 19.34
CA GLU A 185 -17.55 10.91 20.02
C GLU A 185 -16.08 10.57 19.76
N ILE A 186 -15.22 11.60 19.81
CA ILE A 186 -13.79 11.47 19.58
C ILE A 186 -13.03 11.75 20.87
N VAL A 187 -12.45 10.70 21.44
CA VAL A 187 -11.58 10.78 22.64
C VAL A 187 -10.12 10.67 22.20
N ASP A 188 -9.33 11.71 22.44
CA ASP A 188 -7.89 11.76 22.10
C ASP A 188 -7.58 11.36 20.64
N LYS A 189 -8.41 11.86 19.71
CA LYS A 189 -8.40 11.61 18.25
C LYS A 189 -8.76 10.18 17.83
N ILE A 190 -9.38 9.41 18.71
CA ILE A 190 -9.87 8.06 18.44
C ILE A 190 -11.38 8.07 18.62
N GLU A 191 -12.09 7.51 17.64
CA GLU A 191 -13.55 7.44 17.65
C GLU A 191 -14.05 6.32 18.56
N VAL A 192 -15.09 6.64 19.35
CA VAL A 192 -15.89 5.67 20.08
C VAL A 192 -16.90 5.06 19.11
N VAL A 193 -16.79 3.75 18.90
CA VAL A 193 -17.55 3.04 17.85
C VAL A 193 -18.58 2.06 18.39
N ALA A 194 -18.55 1.78 19.69
CA ALA A 194 -19.40 0.76 20.29
C ALA A 194 -19.79 1.07 21.75
N THR A 195 -21.00 0.65 22.10
CA THR A 195 -21.57 0.53 23.44
C THR A 195 -21.55 -0.92 23.91
N ALA A 196 -21.99 -1.18 25.15
CA ALA A 196 -22.15 -2.55 25.65
C ALA A 196 -23.07 -3.41 24.76
N ASP A 197 -24.16 -2.85 24.23
CA ASP A 197 -25.17 -3.60 23.47
C ASP A 197 -24.69 -4.03 22.08
N ASN A 198 -23.95 -3.15 21.39
CA ASN A 198 -23.49 -3.40 20.02
C ASN A 198 -22.02 -3.89 19.94
N LEU A 199 -21.34 -4.06 21.08
CA LEU A 199 -19.92 -4.38 21.18
C LEU A 199 -19.50 -5.56 20.28
N LEU A 200 -20.20 -6.69 20.41
CA LEU A 200 -19.87 -7.90 19.67
C LEU A 200 -20.09 -7.72 18.16
N GLN A 201 -21.17 -7.04 17.77
CA GLN A 201 -21.46 -6.76 16.37
C GLN A 201 -20.35 -5.90 15.75
N VAL A 202 -19.95 -4.83 16.43
CA VAL A 202 -18.90 -3.92 15.97
C VAL A 202 -17.55 -4.61 15.91
N ILE A 203 -17.14 -5.36 16.95
CA ILE A 203 -15.88 -6.13 16.93
C ILE A 203 -15.82 -7.09 15.75
N SER A 204 -16.97 -7.64 15.38
CA SER A 204 -17.06 -8.66 14.34
C SER A 204 -16.80 -8.13 12.93
N THR A 205 -17.14 -6.87 12.67
CA THR A 205 -16.93 -6.20 11.36
C THR A 205 -15.77 -5.21 11.37
N ALA A 206 -15.30 -4.79 12.55
CA ALA A 206 -14.24 -3.80 12.68
C ALA A 206 -12.88 -4.36 12.24
N GLU A 207 -12.08 -3.47 11.63
CA GLU A 207 -10.69 -3.75 11.23
C GLU A 207 -9.75 -3.72 12.43
N ILE A 208 -9.93 -4.63 13.38
CA ILE A 208 -9.12 -4.74 14.61
C ILE A 208 -8.44 -6.10 14.71
N ASP A 209 -7.21 -6.12 15.18
CA ASP A 209 -6.44 -7.35 15.39
C ASP A 209 -6.63 -7.92 16.80
N SER A 210 -6.80 -7.03 17.78
CA SER A 210 -6.96 -7.41 19.18
C SER A 210 -7.88 -6.46 19.94
N VAL A 211 -8.36 -6.94 21.07
CA VAL A 211 -9.23 -6.22 22.00
C VAL A 211 -8.52 -6.14 23.34
N PHE A 212 -8.30 -4.93 23.84
CA PHE A 212 -7.77 -4.70 25.18
C PHE A 212 -8.91 -4.25 26.09
N VAL A 213 -9.18 -5.06 27.11
CA VAL A 213 -10.24 -4.82 28.08
C VAL A 213 -9.60 -4.33 29.37
N HIS A 214 -10.05 -3.16 29.84
CA HIS A 214 -9.66 -2.59 31.11
C HIS A 214 -10.88 -1.99 31.78
N LEU A 215 -11.31 -2.60 32.88
CA LEU A 215 -12.52 -2.21 33.59
C LEU A 215 -12.21 -1.93 35.07
N PRO A 216 -13.06 -1.16 35.77
CA PRO A 216 -12.98 -1.04 37.23
C PRO A 216 -13.09 -2.41 37.92
N ASP A 217 -12.41 -2.59 39.06
CA ASP A 217 -12.26 -3.87 39.78
C ASP A 217 -13.59 -4.55 40.22
N ASN A 218 -14.75 -3.91 40.03
CA ASN A 218 -16.09 -4.43 40.37
C ASN A 218 -17.13 -4.23 39.25
N TYR A 219 -16.70 -3.96 38.01
CA TYR A 219 -17.64 -3.77 36.91
C TYR A 219 -18.27 -5.12 36.50
N PRO A 220 -19.61 -5.24 36.41
CA PRO A 220 -20.28 -6.50 36.10
C PRO A 220 -20.11 -6.85 34.62
N PHE A 221 -19.00 -7.52 34.27
CA PHE A 221 -18.69 -7.93 32.92
C PHE A 221 -18.37 -9.42 32.86
N LYS A 222 -19.08 -10.16 32.00
CA LYS A 222 -18.87 -11.59 31.79
C LYS A 222 -17.62 -11.85 30.96
N GLN A 223 -16.44 -11.64 31.56
CA GLN A 223 -15.15 -11.75 30.90
C GLN A 223 -14.93 -13.10 30.21
N ARG A 224 -15.31 -14.21 30.86
CA ARG A 224 -15.13 -15.55 30.30
C ARG A 224 -15.93 -15.76 29.02
N GLU A 225 -17.19 -15.40 29.02
CA GLU A 225 -18.08 -15.49 27.84
C GLU A 225 -17.54 -14.61 26.71
N PHE A 226 -17.13 -13.39 27.04
CA PHE A 226 -16.55 -12.45 26.09
C PHE A 226 -15.25 -12.97 25.45
N VAL A 227 -14.30 -13.47 26.25
CA VAL A 227 -13.04 -14.03 25.75
C VAL A 227 -13.29 -15.24 24.86
N THR A 228 -14.21 -16.12 25.23
CA THR A 228 -14.57 -17.30 24.42
C THR A 228 -15.10 -16.89 23.06
N VAL A 229 -16.10 -15.99 23.02
CA VAL A 229 -16.71 -15.51 21.77
C VAL A 229 -15.66 -14.83 20.87
N LEU A 230 -14.80 -13.98 21.43
CA LEU A 230 -13.75 -13.31 20.65
C LEU A 230 -12.68 -14.25 20.12
N ASN A 231 -12.30 -15.26 20.91
CA ASN A 231 -11.35 -16.27 20.47
C ASN A 231 -11.94 -17.19 19.37
N GLU A 232 -13.25 -17.47 19.44
CA GLU A 232 -14.00 -18.15 18.37
C GLU A 232 -14.03 -17.33 17.08
N MET A 233 -14.12 -15.99 17.18
CA MET A 233 -13.94 -15.08 16.02
C MET A 233 -12.48 -14.98 15.54
N GLY A 234 -11.52 -15.58 16.25
CA GLY A 234 -10.10 -15.53 15.94
C GLY A 234 -9.40 -14.21 16.32
N LYS A 235 -10.03 -13.38 17.16
CA LYS A 235 -9.46 -12.13 17.67
C LYS A 235 -8.59 -12.40 18.91
N THR A 236 -7.52 -11.63 19.06
CA THR A 236 -6.68 -11.70 20.27
C THR A 236 -7.30 -10.85 21.38
N VAL A 237 -7.33 -11.34 22.61
CA VAL A 237 -7.87 -10.60 23.76
C VAL A 237 -6.78 -10.35 24.78
N HIS A 238 -6.67 -9.12 25.27
CA HIS A 238 -5.78 -8.70 26.34
C HIS A 238 -6.64 -8.25 27.53
N LEU A 239 -6.57 -8.96 28.67
CA LEU A 239 -7.21 -8.55 29.92
C LEU A 239 -6.17 -8.09 30.92
N ASN A 240 -6.46 -7.05 31.70
CA ASN A 240 -5.59 -6.58 32.77
C ASN A 240 -5.46 -7.61 33.90
N VAL A 241 -4.27 -7.75 34.49
CA VAL A 241 -3.96 -8.81 35.49
C VAL A 241 -4.69 -8.62 36.83
N ASN A 242 -5.13 -7.40 37.17
CA ASN A 242 -5.94 -7.16 38.36
C ASN A 242 -7.32 -7.87 38.32
N GLU A 243 -7.73 -8.41 37.17
CA GLU A 243 -9.08 -8.92 36.91
C GLU A 243 -9.15 -10.46 36.72
N TYR A 244 -8.17 -11.26 37.19
CA TYR A 244 -8.02 -12.66 36.72
C TYR A 244 -8.71 -13.77 37.55
N GLU A 245 -9.68 -14.48 36.96
CA GLU A 245 -10.23 -15.78 37.43
C GLU A 245 -10.64 -16.80 36.31
N ALA A 246 -10.04 -16.78 35.11
CA ALA A 246 -10.50 -17.64 33.98
C ALA A 246 -9.50 -18.73 33.51
N LYS A 247 -9.90 -20.01 33.55
CA LYS A 247 -9.18 -21.17 32.98
C LYS A 247 -9.67 -21.52 31.56
N VAL A 248 -9.24 -20.80 30.52
CA VAL A 248 -9.50 -21.17 29.10
C VAL A 248 -8.28 -20.85 28.23
N GLY A 249 -7.78 -21.84 27.46
CA GLY A 249 -6.75 -21.65 26.41
C GLY A 249 -5.29 -21.48 26.88
N GLU A 250 -4.37 -21.37 25.91
CA GLU A 250 -2.97 -20.97 26.16
C GLU A 250 -2.91 -19.49 26.56
N HIS A 251 -2.32 -19.19 27.71
CA HIS A 251 -2.20 -17.84 28.25
C HIS A 251 -0.76 -17.56 28.68
N TYR A 252 -0.34 -16.29 28.55
CA TYR A 252 0.93 -15.82 29.09
C TYR A 252 0.78 -14.34 29.50
N MET A 253 1.61 -13.90 30.45
CA MET A 253 1.65 -12.52 30.91
C MET A 253 2.47 -11.67 29.92
N ASP A 254 1.87 -10.61 29.38
CA ASP A 254 2.51 -9.62 28.49
C ASP A 254 2.34 -8.21 29.08
N PHE A 255 2.98 -7.21 28.47
CA PHE A 255 2.81 -5.81 28.84
C PHE A 255 2.21 -5.01 27.68
N LEU A 256 1.08 -4.37 27.91
CA LEU A 256 0.45 -3.43 26.98
C LEU A 256 0.67 -2.01 27.51
N GLY A 257 1.73 -1.35 27.02
CA GLY A 257 2.25 -0.13 27.62
C GLY A 257 2.81 -0.37 29.02
N LYS A 258 2.09 0.05 30.06
CA LYS A 258 2.43 -0.19 31.48
C LYS A 258 1.43 -1.11 32.18
N TYR A 259 0.45 -1.66 31.46
CA TYR A 259 -0.49 -2.62 32.01
C TYR A 259 0.09 -4.02 31.85
N ALA A 260 0.11 -4.77 32.95
CA ALA A 260 0.33 -6.20 32.89
C ALA A 260 -0.97 -6.84 32.40
N VAL A 261 -0.89 -7.62 31.32
CA VAL A 261 -2.06 -8.22 30.68
C VAL A 261 -1.88 -9.71 30.53
N VAL A 262 -2.97 -10.46 30.71
CA VAL A 262 -3.08 -11.83 30.23
C VAL A 262 -3.58 -11.78 28.79
N THR A 263 -2.88 -12.47 27.89
CA THR A 263 -3.19 -12.45 26.45
C THR A 263 -3.68 -13.81 25.97
N TRP A 264 -4.87 -13.86 25.38
CA TRP A 264 -5.43 -15.04 24.72
C TRP A 264 -5.30 -14.90 23.20
N LYS A 265 -4.71 -15.93 22.58
CA LYS A 265 -4.53 -16.02 21.13
C LYS A 265 -5.04 -17.37 20.65
N ASN A 266 -5.66 -17.38 19.47
CA ASN A 266 -6.15 -18.60 18.84
C ASN A 266 -5.04 -19.64 18.64
N LYS A 267 -3.88 -19.22 18.13
CA LYS A 267 -2.68 -20.06 18.04
C LYS A 267 -1.40 -19.24 18.03
N THR A 268 -0.37 -19.74 18.72
CA THR A 268 0.96 -19.14 18.67
C THR A 268 1.88 -19.96 17.77
N TYR A 269 2.55 -19.28 16.84
CA TYR A 269 3.52 -19.90 15.95
C TYR A 269 4.94 -19.56 16.39
N ARG A 270 5.83 -20.55 16.34
CA ARG A 270 7.26 -20.36 16.55
C ARG A 270 7.83 -19.39 15.52
N VAL A 271 8.66 -18.45 15.98
CA VAL A 271 9.21 -17.36 15.15
C VAL A 271 9.95 -17.87 13.92
N ARG A 272 10.75 -18.94 14.06
CA ARG A 272 11.51 -19.53 12.95
C ARG A 272 10.60 -19.98 11.80
N HIS A 273 9.46 -20.58 12.10
CA HIS A 273 8.49 -21.00 11.07
C HIS A 273 7.86 -19.80 10.37
N LEU A 274 7.53 -18.73 11.12
CA LEU A 274 7.01 -17.49 10.53
C LEU A 274 8.03 -16.80 9.62
N LEU A 275 9.32 -16.83 9.99
CA LEU A 275 10.40 -16.28 9.16
C LEU A 275 10.59 -17.07 7.87
N ILE A 276 10.64 -18.40 7.96
CA ILE A 276 10.73 -19.27 6.77
C ILE A 276 9.52 -19.06 5.87
N LYS A 277 8.31 -18.98 6.45
CA LYS A 277 7.09 -18.68 5.72
C LYS A 277 7.19 -17.36 4.96
N LYS A 278 7.61 -16.28 5.63
CA LYS A 278 7.83 -14.98 5.00
C LYS A 278 8.85 -15.04 3.87
N LEU A 279 9.92 -15.81 4.03
CA LEU A 279 10.94 -15.97 2.98
C LEU A 279 10.35 -16.69 1.76
N ILE A 280 9.58 -17.76 1.95
CA ILE A 280 8.88 -18.47 0.87
C ILE A 280 7.91 -17.52 0.14
N ASP A 281 7.10 -16.77 0.89
CA ASP A 281 6.15 -15.81 0.34
C ASP A 281 6.87 -14.70 -0.47
N LEU A 282 8.00 -14.19 0.03
CA LEU A 282 8.82 -13.20 -0.67
C LEU A 282 9.41 -13.75 -1.98
N LEU A 283 10.03 -14.93 -1.94
CA LEU A 283 10.59 -15.58 -3.12
C LEU A 283 9.52 -15.86 -4.17
N PHE A 284 8.36 -16.35 -3.73
CA PHE A 284 7.22 -16.58 -4.61
C PHE A 284 6.69 -15.27 -5.21
N GLY A 285 6.53 -14.23 -4.39
CA GLY A 285 6.05 -12.94 -4.85
C GLY A 285 6.97 -12.31 -5.91
N VAL A 286 8.30 -12.41 -5.74
CA VAL A 286 9.29 -11.95 -6.73
C VAL A 286 9.20 -12.78 -8.01
N ALA A 287 9.20 -14.12 -7.91
CA ALA A 287 9.12 -15.00 -9.06
C ALA A 287 7.80 -14.81 -9.84
N GLY A 288 6.67 -14.71 -9.12
CA GLY A 288 5.36 -14.42 -9.68
C GLY A 288 5.35 -13.06 -10.39
N SER A 289 5.98 -12.04 -9.82
CA SER A 289 6.09 -10.71 -10.44
C SER A 289 6.82 -10.74 -11.78
N ILE A 290 7.87 -11.56 -11.90
CA ILE A 290 8.59 -11.76 -13.16
C ILE A 290 7.68 -12.46 -14.18
N LEU A 291 6.93 -13.48 -13.75
CA LEU A 291 6.01 -14.23 -14.62
C LEU A 291 4.79 -13.43 -15.08
N ILE A 292 4.39 -12.37 -14.36
CA ILE A 292 3.29 -11.48 -14.79
C ILE A 292 3.63 -10.84 -16.13
N VAL A 293 4.88 -10.46 -16.39
CA VAL A 293 5.28 -9.70 -17.59
C VAL A 293 4.94 -10.44 -18.90
N PRO A 294 5.39 -11.68 -19.15
CA PRO A 294 5.04 -12.39 -20.38
C PRO A 294 3.54 -12.69 -20.47
N VAL A 295 2.87 -13.03 -19.36
CA VAL A 295 1.42 -13.31 -19.35
C VAL A 295 0.62 -12.04 -19.68
N TRP A 296 1.05 -10.89 -19.16
CA TRP A 296 0.46 -9.59 -19.43
C TRP A 296 0.59 -9.22 -20.92
N LEU A 297 1.74 -9.49 -21.55
CA LEU A 297 1.92 -9.26 -22.99
C LEU A 297 0.94 -10.09 -23.82
N VAL A 298 0.76 -11.38 -23.50
CA VAL A 298 -0.21 -12.25 -24.19
C VAL A 298 -1.65 -11.74 -23.99
N ALA A 299 -2.01 -11.36 -22.77
CA ALA A 299 -3.31 -10.79 -22.47
C ALA A 299 -3.55 -9.44 -23.18
N PHE A 300 -2.50 -8.61 -23.31
CA PHE A 300 -2.53 -7.36 -24.03
C PHE A 300 -2.71 -7.54 -25.54
N ILE A 301 -2.00 -8.51 -26.15
CA ILE A 301 -2.19 -8.86 -27.56
C ILE A 301 -3.63 -9.38 -27.78
N GLY A 302 -4.10 -10.27 -26.90
CA GLY A 302 -5.48 -10.78 -26.96
C GLY A 302 -6.53 -9.67 -26.92
N LYS A 303 -6.31 -8.67 -26.06
CA LYS A 303 -7.14 -7.46 -26.01
C LYS A 303 -7.18 -6.73 -27.35
N ILE A 304 -6.03 -6.51 -27.99
CA ILE A 304 -5.96 -5.84 -29.31
C ILE A 304 -6.70 -6.66 -30.37
N VAL A 305 -6.48 -7.97 -30.42
CA VAL A 305 -7.10 -8.87 -31.42
C VAL A 305 -8.61 -8.94 -31.26
N THR A 306 -9.11 -8.90 -30.03
CA THR A 306 -10.55 -8.96 -29.74
C THR A 306 -11.27 -7.63 -29.88
N GLY A 307 -10.54 -6.52 -30.10
CA GLY A 307 -11.12 -5.18 -30.17
C GLY A 307 -11.63 -4.65 -28.82
N ASP A 308 -11.30 -5.31 -27.71
CA ASP A 308 -11.77 -4.93 -26.38
C ASP A 308 -10.91 -3.78 -25.82
N HIS A 309 -11.53 -2.68 -25.38
CA HIS A 309 -10.82 -1.49 -24.90
C HIS A 309 -10.59 -1.46 -23.38
N GLY A 310 -11.02 -2.47 -22.64
CA GLY A 310 -10.85 -2.51 -21.19
C GLY A 310 -9.43 -2.81 -20.71
N PRO A 311 -9.15 -2.68 -19.40
CA PRO A 311 -7.82 -2.89 -18.84
C PRO A 311 -7.45 -4.39 -18.82
N VAL A 312 -6.15 -4.71 -18.95
CA VAL A 312 -5.67 -6.11 -18.88
C VAL A 312 -5.72 -6.65 -17.45
N LEU A 313 -5.41 -5.79 -16.48
CA LEU A 313 -5.46 -6.07 -15.04
C LEU A 313 -6.65 -5.35 -14.42
N ILE A 314 -7.31 -6.02 -13.48
CA ILE A 314 -8.37 -5.44 -12.65
C ILE A 314 -7.97 -5.56 -11.19
N SER A 315 -8.47 -4.64 -10.37
CA SER A 315 -8.31 -4.62 -8.92
C SER A 315 -9.67 -4.77 -8.27
N LEU A 316 -9.80 -5.76 -7.38
CA LEU A 316 -11.03 -6.04 -6.63
C LEU A 316 -10.79 -5.76 -5.15
N VAL A 317 -11.78 -5.26 -4.42
CA VAL A 317 -11.65 -5.10 -2.95
C VAL A 317 -11.89 -6.45 -2.29
N ARG A 318 -10.95 -6.90 -1.46
CA ARG A 318 -11.03 -8.16 -0.71
C ARG A 318 -10.74 -7.93 0.77
N VAL A 319 -11.21 -8.86 1.59
CA VAL A 319 -10.99 -8.84 3.03
C VAL A 319 -9.86 -9.81 3.38
N GLY A 320 -8.85 -9.27 4.05
CA GLY A 320 -7.67 -10.01 4.50
C GLY A 320 -7.70 -10.27 5.99
N LYS A 321 -6.51 -10.44 6.56
CA LYS A 321 -6.35 -10.79 7.97
C LYS A 321 -7.13 -9.82 8.86
N ASN A 322 -7.95 -10.35 9.76
CA ASN A 322 -8.71 -9.63 10.77
C ASN A 322 -9.63 -8.53 10.22
N GLY A 323 -10.16 -8.69 9.00
CA GLY A 323 -11.08 -7.72 8.40
C GLY A 323 -10.42 -6.61 7.58
N ARG A 324 -9.08 -6.58 7.50
CA ARG A 324 -8.34 -5.54 6.77
C ARG A 324 -8.65 -5.62 5.27
N ARG A 325 -9.17 -4.52 4.71
CA ARG A 325 -9.46 -4.44 3.28
C ARG A 325 -8.18 -4.17 2.48
N PHE A 326 -8.04 -4.84 1.34
CA PHE A 326 -6.95 -4.62 0.41
C PHE A 326 -7.41 -4.80 -1.04
N TYR A 327 -6.63 -4.26 -1.98
CA TYR A 327 -6.88 -4.42 -3.41
C TYR A 327 -6.26 -5.70 -3.92
N TYR A 328 -7.07 -6.66 -4.32
CA TYR A 328 -6.69 -7.91 -4.95
C TYR A 328 -6.51 -7.75 -6.46
N TYR A 329 -5.32 -8.03 -6.98
CA TYR A 329 -5.02 -7.90 -8.40
C TYR A 329 -5.18 -9.22 -9.15
N LYS A 330 -5.84 -9.18 -10.30
CA LYS A 330 -5.94 -10.32 -11.22
C LYS A 330 -5.97 -9.89 -12.68
N PHE A 331 -5.71 -10.84 -13.56
CA PHE A 331 -5.97 -10.66 -14.98
C PHE A 331 -7.47 -10.66 -15.23
N ARG A 332 -7.92 -9.73 -16.06
CA ARG A 332 -9.29 -9.69 -16.54
C ARG A 332 -9.54 -10.86 -17.49
N THR A 333 -10.59 -11.62 -17.22
CA THR A 333 -10.97 -12.79 -18.02
C THR A 333 -12.20 -12.52 -18.89
N MET A 334 -13.04 -11.57 -18.49
CA MET A 334 -14.30 -11.26 -19.17
C MET A 334 -14.23 -10.01 -20.06
N TYR A 335 -15.18 -9.90 -21.00
CA TYR A 335 -15.41 -8.67 -21.78
C TYR A 335 -15.98 -7.55 -20.88
N MET A 336 -15.84 -6.28 -21.29
CA MET A 336 -16.37 -5.15 -20.52
C MET A 336 -17.91 -5.19 -20.37
N ASP A 337 -18.62 -5.69 -21.37
CA ASP A 337 -20.08 -5.86 -21.43
C ASP A 337 -20.53 -7.23 -20.90
N ALA A 338 -19.75 -7.86 -20.01
CA ALA A 338 -20.02 -9.21 -19.51
C ALA A 338 -21.39 -9.34 -18.84
N ARG A 339 -21.91 -8.28 -18.20
CA ARG A 339 -23.24 -8.29 -17.59
C ARG A 339 -24.34 -8.49 -18.63
N ASP A 340 -24.34 -7.69 -19.68
CA ASP A 340 -25.34 -7.77 -20.75
C ASP A 340 -25.28 -9.11 -21.49
N ARG A 341 -24.06 -9.62 -21.72
CA ARG A 341 -23.86 -10.96 -22.32
C ARG A 341 -24.41 -12.06 -21.44
N TYR A 342 -24.24 -11.95 -20.13
CA TYR A 342 -24.76 -12.92 -19.16
C TYR A 342 -26.28 -12.92 -19.11
N ASP A 343 -26.88 -11.73 -19.05
CA ASP A 343 -28.34 -11.58 -18.96
C ASP A 343 -28.99 -12.13 -20.26
N LYS A 344 -28.41 -11.85 -21.44
CA LYS A 344 -28.83 -12.48 -22.71
C LYS A 344 -28.67 -14.01 -22.70
N TRP A 345 -27.55 -14.51 -22.22
CA TRP A 345 -27.29 -15.95 -22.16
C TRP A 345 -28.24 -16.71 -21.24
N ILE A 346 -28.69 -16.07 -20.15
CA ILE A 346 -29.77 -16.60 -19.30
C ILE A 346 -31.09 -16.65 -20.07
N LEU A 347 -31.45 -15.56 -20.76
CA LEU A 347 -32.69 -15.48 -21.54
C LEU A 347 -32.73 -16.55 -22.64
N ASP A 348 -31.59 -16.85 -23.27
CA ASP A 348 -31.46 -17.87 -24.31
C ASP A 348 -31.44 -19.31 -23.77
N GLY A 349 -31.59 -19.51 -22.46
CA GLY A 349 -31.61 -20.83 -21.81
C GLY A 349 -30.24 -21.52 -21.75
N LYS A 350 -29.13 -20.75 -21.75
CA LYS A 350 -27.75 -21.26 -21.64
C LYS A 350 -27.32 -22.29 -22.70
N LYS A 351 -27.83 -22.16 -23.93
CA LYS A 351 -27.59 -23.14 -25.02
C LYS A 351 -26.14 -23.21 -25.51
N GLU A 352 -25.42 -22.08 -25.48
CA GLU A 352 -24.02 -21.99 -25.96
C GLU A 352 -23.00 -21.90 -24.81
N LYS A 353 -21.70 -21.95 -25.16
CA LYS A 353 -20.61 -21.68 -24.22
C LYS A 353 -20.76 -20.28 -23.62
N ASP A 354 -20.39 -20.15 -22.35
CA ASP A 354 -20.48 -18.89 -21.61
C ASP A 354 -19.84 -17.72 -22.38
N PRO A 355 -20.67 -16.75 -22.86
CA PRO A 355 -20.21 -15.69 -23.75
C PRO A 355 -19.48 -14.57 -23.02
N ARG A 356 -19.46 -14.58 -21.68
CA ARG A 356 -18.80 -13.53 -20.87
C ARG A 356 -17.29 -13.48 -21.09
N PHE A 357 -16.67 -14.62 -21.42
CA PHE A 357 -15.22 -14.76 -21.41
C PHE A 357 -14.55 -14.48 -22.76
N THR A 358 -13.48 -13.69 -22.71
CA THR A 358 -12.60 -13.52 -23.87
C THR A 358 -11.87 -14.83 -24.20
N PRO A 359 -11.42 -15.06 -25.46
CA PRO A 359 -10.63 -16.23 -25.82
C PRO A 359 -9.37 -16.39 -24.95
N VAL A 360 -8.65 -15.29 -24.71
CA VAL A 360 -7.48 -15.30 -23.82
C VAL A 360 -7.89 -15.50 -22.37
N GLY A 361 -8.98 -14.90 -21.91
CA GLY A 361 -9.53 -15.13 -20.56
C GLY A 361 -9.87 -16.61 -20.31
N ARG A 362 -10.44 -17.30 -21.30
CA ARG A 362 -10.67 -18.75 -21.24
C ARG A 362 -9.36 -19.53 -21.11
N MET A 363 -8.33 -19.15 -21.86
CA MET A 363 -7.00 -19.76 -21.76
C MET A 363 -6.38 -19.52 -20.38
N LEU A 364 -6.39 -18.29 -19.86
CA LEU A 364 -5.84 -17.95 -18.55
C LEU A 364 -6.49 -18.78 -17.43
N ARG A 365 -7.81 -18.94 -17.47
CA ARG A 365 -8.57 -19.78 -16.52
C ARG A 365 -8.26 -21.26 -16.68
N ALA A 366 -8.15 -21.74 -17.93
CA ALA A 366 -7.79 -23.13 -18.18
C ALA A 366 -6.39 -23.48 -17.62
N LEU A 367 -5.48 -22.51 -17.64
CA LEU A 367 -4.14 -22.60 -17.08
C LEU A 367 -4.05 -22.24 -15.59
N ARG A 368 -5.12 -21.72 -14.97
CA ARG A 368 -5.18 -21.25 -13.57
C ARG A 368 -4.15 -20.15 -13.23
N ILE A 369 -3.89 -19.27 -14.18
CA ILE A 369 -2.91 -18.18 -14.03
C ILE A 369 -3.57 -16.80 -13.99
N GLU A 370 -4.90 -16.73 -13.98
CA GLU A 370 -5.64 -15.47 -13.89
C GLU A 370 -5.35 -14.69 -12.60
N ASN A 371 -5.08 -15.41 -11.51
CA ASN A 371 -4.78 -14.85 -10.20
C ASN A 371 -3.28 -14.56 -9.99
N LEU A 372 -2.42 -14.82 -10.98
CA LEU A 372 -0.97 -14.57 -10.88
C LEU A 372 -0.62 -13.13 -10.45
N PRO A 373 -1.35 -12.07 -10.85
CA PRO A 373 -1.07 -10.70 -10.38
C PRO A 373 -1.19 -10.50 -8.87
N SER A 374 -1.91 -11.37 -8.16
CA SER A 374 -1.95 -11.37 -6.69
C SER A 374 -0.60 -11.73 -6.04
N ALA A 375 0.40 -12.17 -6.81
CA ALA A 375 1.79 -12.25 -6.35
C ALA A 375 2.31 -10.89 -5.82
N TRP A 376 1.83 -9.77 -6.36
CA TRP A 376 2.11 -8.44 -5.79
C TRP A 376 1.51 -8.25 -4.39
N ASN A 377 0.30 -8.77 -4.15
CA ASN A 377 -0.30 -8.75 -2.81
C ASN A 377 0.50 -9.58 -1.81
N VAL A 378 1.12 -10.67 -2.26
CA VAL A 378 2.06 -11.44 -1.43
C VAL A 378 3.31 -10.62 -1.11
N LEU A 379 3.88 -9.91 -2.10
CA LEU A 379 5.05 -9.04 -1.89
C LEU A 379 4.78 -7.89 -0.92
N TRP A 380 3.63 -7.22 -1.06
CA TRP A 380 3.21 -6.15 -0.15
C TRP A 380 2.78 -6.68 1.23
N GLY A 381 2.53 -7.99 1.32
CA GLY A 381 2.20 -8.66 2.57
C GLY A 381 0.72 -8.59 2.94
N ASP A 382 -0.18 -8.26 2.01
CA ASP A 382 -1.62 -8.40 2.19
C ASP A 382 -2.03 -9.88 2.24
N MET A 383 -1.34 -10.69 1.42
CA MET A 383 -1.57 -12.11 1.25
C MET A 383 -0.31 -12.93 1.56
N SER A 384 -0.50 -14.23 1.56
CA SER A 384 0.50 -15.28 1.65
C SER A 384 0.43 -16.14 0.38
N MET A 385 1.47 -16.88 0.03
CA MET A 385 1.40 -17.82 -1.10
C MET A 385 0.34 -18.92 -0.82
N VAL A 386 0.34 -19.44 0.40
CA VAL A 386 -0.56 -20.48 0.90
C VAL A 386 -1.33 -19.97 2.09
N GLY A 387 -2.63 -20.20 2.12
CA GLY A 387 -3.54 -19.73 3.16
C GLY A 387 -4.99 -19.74 2.68
N ASN A 388 -5.91 -19.49 3.59
CA ASN A 388 -7.36 -19.49 3.31
C ASN A 388 -7.70 -18.44 2.25
N PRO A 389 -8.66 -18.68 1.35
CA PRO A 389 -9.00 -17.72 0.30
C PRO A 389 -9.52 -16.40 0.88
N ALA A 390 -9.24 -15.29 0.21
CA ALA A 390 -9.75 -13.97 0.63
C ALA A 390 -11.20 -13.76 0.16
N PRO A 391 -12.18 -13.56 1.05
CA PRO A 391 -13.56 -13.33 0.67
C PRO A 391 -13.80 -11.95 0.09
N SER A 392 -14.91 -11.81 -0.62
CA SER A 392 -15.44 -10.51 -1.02
C SER A 392 -15.96 -9.74 0.20
N LEU A 393 -16.14 -8.42 0.07
CA LEU A 393 -16.69 -7.63 1.17
C LEU A 393 -18.13 -8.04 1.56
N PRO A 394 -19.07 -8.26 0.60
CA PRO A 394 -20.41 -8.74 0.94
C PRO A 394 -20.39 -10.09 1.65
N GLU A 395 -19.60 -11.03 1.13
CA GLU A 395 -19.43 -12.37 1.70
C GLU A 395 -18.90 -12.30 3.14
N PHE A 396 -17.89 -11.47 3.41
CA PHE A 396 -17.37 -11.26 4.77
C PHE A 396 -18.42 -10.74 5.76
N ILE A 397 -19.33 -9.88 5.30
CA ILE A 397 -20.40 -9.33 6.16
C ILE A 397 -21.37 -10.44 6.57
N GLU A 398 -21.68 -11.36 5.64
CA GLU A 398 -22.60 -12.49 5.86
C GLU A 398 -21.98 -13.64 6.67
N TYR A 399 -20.65 -13.70 6.77
CA TYR A 399 -19.95 -14.76 7.51
C TYR A 399 -20.39 -14.87 8.98
N SER A 400 -20.61 -16.11 9.40
CA SER A 400 -20.77 -16.47 10.81
C SER A 400 -19.49 -16.17 11.62
N ALA A 401 -19.63 -16.02 12.95
CA ALA A 401 -18.48 -15.83 13.83
C ALA A 401 -17.43 -16.95 13.68
N PHE A 402 -17.91 -18.19 13.48
CA PHE A 402 -17.07 -19.36 13.24
C PHE A 402 -16.30 -19.25 11.92
N HIS A 403 -16.95 -18.79 10.84
CA HIS A 403 -16.29 -18.64 9.55
C HIS A 403 -15.24 -17.53 9.57
N ARG A 404 -15.47 -16.43 10.28
CA ARG A 404 -14.52 -15.31 10.41
C ARG A 404 -13.18 -15.71 11.03
N LYS A 405 -13.14 -16.80 11.81
CA LYS A 405 -11.91 -17.37 12.35
C LYS A 405 -10.88 -17.71 11.28
N SER A 406 -11.33 -18.04 10.06
CA SER A 406 -10.44 -18.33 8.91
C SER A 406 -9.55 -17.13 8.54
N LEU A 407 -9.99 -15.91 8.85
CA LEU A 407 -9.28 -14.65 8.61
C LEU A 407 -8.36 -14.25 9.78
N SER A 408 -8.17 -15.11 10.79
CA SER A 408 -7.17 -14.87 11.84
C SER A 408 -5.72 -15.02 11.32
N VAL A 409 -5.55 -15.58 10.12
CA VAL A 409 -4.28 -15.66 9.38
C VAL A 409 -4.36 -14.87 8.07
N LYS A 410 -3.21 -14.63 7.42
CA LYS A 410 -3.22 -13.98 6.10
C LYS A 410 -3.84 -14.92 5.07
N PRO A 411 -4.71 -14.41 4.18
CA PRO A 411 -5.25 -15.22 3.13
C PRO A 411 -4.18 -15.65 2.12
N GLY A 412 -4.43 -16.75 1.42
CA GLY A 412 -3.53 -17.35 0.45
C GLY A 412 -3.98 -17.21 -0.99
N ILE A 413 -3.04 -17.30 -1.92
CA ILE A 413 -3.36 -17.54 -3.34
C ILE A 413 -3.84 -18.98 -3.52
N ILE A 414 -3.20 -19.92 -2.83
CA ILE A 414 -3.55 -21.34 -2.82
C ILE A 414 -4.13 -21.70 -1.45
N GLY A 415 -5.40 -22.11 -1.44
CA GLY A 415 -6.11 -22.58 -0.25
C GLY A 415 -5.91 -24.06 0.03
N PHE A 416 -6.06 -24.45 1.30
CA PHE A 416 -5.97 -25.84 1.71
C PHE A 416 -7.11 -26.68 1.12
N TRP A 417 -8.36 -26.25 1.29
CA TRP A 417 -9.53 -26.94 0.74
C TRP A 417 -9.54 -26.99 -0.79
N GLN A 418 -8.98 -25.97 -1.47
CA GLN A 418 -8.86 -25.93 -2.93
C GLN A 418 -8.00 -27.08 -3.48
N VAL A 419 -7.11 -27.64 -2.66
CA VAL A 419 -6.19 -28.73 -3.03
C VAL A 419 -6.62 -30.06 -2.43
N TYR A 420 -7.20 -30.06 -1.24
CA TYR A 420 -7.52 -31.27 -0.47
C TYR A 420 -8.98 -31.70 -0.50
N SER A 421 -9.90 -30.86 -1.00
CA SER A 421 -11.29 -31.28 -1.18
C SER A 421 -11.34 -32.49 -2.12
N ARG A 422 -11.90 -33.60 -1.61
CA ARG A 422 -12.05 -34.86 -2.35
C ARG A 422 -13.32 -34.89 -3.18
N GLU A 423 -14.23 -33.95 -2.96
CA GLU A 423 -15.56 -34.00 -3.52
C GLU A 423 -15.65 -33.27 -4.86
N HIS A 424 -16.43 -33.82 -5.79
CA HIS A 424 -16.72 -33.20 -7.09
C HIS A 424 -17.91 -32.24 -7.04
N ARG A 425 -18.30 -31.79 -5.85
CA ARG A 425 -19.38 -30.82 -5.62
C ARG A 425 -18.85 -29.51 -5.03
N LEU A 426 -19.67 -28.47 -5.12
CA LEU A 426 -19.43 -27.22 -4.42
C LEU A 426 -19.58 -27.48 -2.91
N LEU A 427 -18.51 -27.20 -2.16
CA LEU A 427 -18.53 -27.24 -0.70
C LEU A 427 -19.41 -26.11 -0.17
N THR A 428 -20.20 -26.41 0.86
CA THR A 428 -20.92 -25.42 1.66
C THR A 428 -19.95 -24.49 2.39
N GLU A 429 -20.41 -23.32 2.83
CA GLU A 429 -19.58 -22.37 3.58
C GLU A 429 -19.07 -22.95 4.90
N GLU A 430 -19.84 -23.82 5.54
CA GLU A 430 -19.47 -24.52 6.77
C GLU A 430 -18.33 -25.50 6.52
N GLU A 431 -18.44 -26.35 5.49
CA GLU A 431 -17.38 -27.30 5.09
C GLU A 431 -16.09 -26.58 4.70
N GLN A 432 -16.18 -25.45 3.99
CA GLN A 432 -15.00 -24.63 3.67
C GLN A 432 -14.34 -24.10 4.94
N SER A 433 -15.15 -23.64 5.90
CA SER A 433 -14.65 -23.14 7.19
C SER A 433 -13.92 -24.23 7.98
N GLU A 434 -14.42 -25.46 7.98
CA GLU A 434 -13.78 -26.59 8.67
C GLU A 434 -12.38 -26.85 8.14
N TYR A 435 -12.21 -26.92 6.82
CA TYR A 435 -10.89 -27.07 6.20
C TYR A 435 -9.96 -25.89 6.51
N ASP A 436 -10.49 -24.67 6.48
CA ASP A 436 -9.74 -23.46 6.80
C ASP A 436 -9.24 -23.47 8.25
N GLN A 437 -10.05 -23.98 9.18
CA GLN A 437 -9.65 -24.17 10.58
C GLN A 437 -8.65 -25.31 10.73
N GLU A 438 -8.83 -26.43 10.04
CA GLU A 438 -7.88 -27.54 10.03
C GLU A 438 -6.50 -27.05 9.59
N TYR A 439 -6.45 -26.23 8.54
CA TYR A 439 -5.21 -25.60 8.07
C TYR A 439 -4.56 -24.77 9.16
N ILE A 440 -5.30 -23.86 9.82
CA ILE A 440 -4.77 -23.00 10.89
C ILE A 440 -4.26 -23.85 12.07
N LEU A 441 -5.06 -24.81 12.53
CA LEU A 441 -4.77 -25.65 13.69
C LEU A 441 -3.59 -26.60 13.44
N ASN A 442 -3.37 -27.04 12.20
CA ASN A 442 -2.27 -27.95 11.85
C ASN A 442 -1.14 -27.28 11.06
N TRP A 443 -1.16 -25.94 10.95
CA TRP A 443 -0.21 -25.23 10.12
C TRP A 443 1.24 -25.52 10.50
N THR A 444 2.01 -25.93 9.49
CA THR A 444 3.46 -26.07 9.51
C THR A 444 4.03 -25.70 8.15
N VAL A 445 5.30 -25.31 8.09
CA VAL A 445 5.99 -25.04 6.82
C VAL A 445 5.95 -26.28 5.89
N GLY A 446 6.03 -27.49 6.45
CA GLY A 446 5.93 -28.72 5.67
C GLY A 446 4.53 -28.98 5.10
N LEU A 447 3.48 -28.49 5.76
CA LEU A 447 2.11 -28.54 5.21
C LEU A 447 1.99 -27.59 4.00
N ASP A 448 2.48 -26.35 4.13
CA ASP A 448 2.51 -25.39 3.01
C ASP A 448 3.25 -25.96 1.80
N LEU A 449 4.44 -26.52 1.98
CA LEU A 449 5.20 -27.15 0.89
C LEU A 449 4.43 -28.31 0.22
N ARG A 450 3.70 -29.11 0.99
CA ARG A 450 2.83 -30.17 0.46
C ARG A 450 1.66 -29.62 -0.34
N ILE A 451 1.03 -28.53 0.12
CA ILE A 451 -0.05 -27.85 -0.58
C ILE A 451 0.46 -27.32 -1.93
N ILE A 452 1.62 -26.63 -1.92
CA ILE A 452 2.27 -26.10 -3.12
C ILE A 452 2.59 -27.22 -4.10
N PHE A 453 3.24 -28.28 -3.62
CA PHE A 453 3.61 -29.42 -4.46
C PHE A 453 2.38 -30.05 -5.12
N ARG A 454 1.30 -30.27 -4.36
CA ARG A 454 0.05 -30.83 -4.92
C ARG A 454 -0.66 -29.88 -5.89
N ALA A 455 -0.60 -28.57 -5.66
CA ALA A 455 -1.21 -27.59 -6.54
C ALA A 455 -0.50 -27.50 -7.91
N VAL A 456 0.82 -27.65 -7.92
CA VAL A 456 1.65 -27.52 -9.14
C VAL A 456 1.89 -28.86 -9.84
N CYS A 457 2.00 -29.97 -9.11
CA CYS A 457 2.39 -31.27 -9.67
C CYS A 457 1.26 -31.89 -10.52
N PRO A 458 1.45 -32.06 -11.85
CA PRO A 458 0.43 -32.62 -12.74
C PRO A 458 0.12 -34.10 -12.44
N LEU A 459 1.05 -34.83 -11.83
CA LEU A 459 0.92 -36.25 -11.48
C LEU A 459 0.04 -36.47 -10.24
N CYS A 460 -0.21 -35.44 -9.44
CA CYS A 460 -1.11 -35.48 -8.29
C CYS A 460 -2.57 -35.09 -8.63
N ARG A 461 -2.93 -35.02 -9.93
CA ARG A 461 -4.24 -34.54 -10.42
C ARG A 461 -5.39 -35.50 -10.08
N SER A 462 -5.86 -35.42 -8.83
CA SER A 462 -7.24 -35.76 -8.42
C SER A 462 -8.17 -34.54 -8.45
N VAL A 463 -7.65 -33.33 -8.72
CA VAL A 463 -8.47 -32.11 -8.73
C VAL A 463 -9.26 -32.06 -10.05
N SER A 464 -10.54 -32.41 -9.96
CA SER A 464 -11.50 -32.40 -11.05
C SER A 464 -11.45 -31.09 -11.86
N LYS A 465 -11.53 -31.22 -13.18
CA LYS A 465 -11.55 -30.13 -14.16
C LYS A 465 -12.84 -29.29 -14.13
N ARG A 466 -13.83 -29.60 -13.29
CA ARG A 466 -15.10 -28.87 -13.20
C ARG A 466 -15.06 -27.79 -12.11
N GLU A 467 -15.06 -26.54 -12.58
CA GLU A 467 -15.44 -25.27 -11.94
C GLU A 467 -15.21 -25.14 -10.42
N LEU A 468 -13.94 -25.11 -10.02
CA LEU A 468 -13.47 -24.56 -8.74
C LEU A 468 -13.39 -23.03 -8.78
N VAL A 469 -14.36 -22.37 -9.42
CA VAL A 469 -14.46 -20.90 -9.41
C VAL A 469 -15.66 -20.55 -8.57
N MET A 470 -15.39 -19.95 -7.40
CA MET A 470 -16.44 -19.46 -6.52
C MET A 470 -17.35 -18.50 -7.32
N PRO A 471 -18.67 -18.75 -7.36
CA PRO A 471 -19.62 -17.86 -8.02
C PRO A 471 -19.42 -16.38 -7.64
N ALA A 472 -19.05 -16.11 -6.39
CA ALA A 472 -18.72 -14.79 -5.87
C ALA A 472 -17.59 -14.08 -6.64
N GLN A 473 -16.52 -14.77 -7.04
CA GLN A 473 -15.43 -14.15 -7.80
C GLN A 473 -15.85 -13.72 -9.21
N LEU A 474 -16.79 -14.43 -9.83
CA LEU A 474 -17.35 -14.06 -11.13
C LEU A 474 -18.25 -12.83 -10.99
N VAL A 475 -19.09 -12.82 -9.95
CA VAL A 475 -19.99 -11.70 -9.66
C VAL A 475 -19.19 -10.43 -9.38
N ASP A 476 -18.12 -10.52 -8.60
CA ASP A 476 -17.24 -9.39 -8.30
C ASP A 476 -16.53 -8.84 -9.54
N GLU A 477 -16.01 -9.72 -10.40
CA GLU A 477 -15.40 -9.32 -11.67
C GLU A 477 -16.45 -8.61 -12.56
N MET A 478 -17.66 -9.16 -12.68
CA MET A 478 -18.74 -8.52 -13.44
C MET A 478 -19.16 -7.17 -12.85
N ARG A 479 -19.27 -7.06 -11.52
CA ARG A 479 -19.60 -5.81 -10.82
C ARG A 479 -18.52 -4.75 -11.10
N CYS A 480 -17.26 -5.10 -10.91
CA CYS A 480 -16.12 -4.21 -11.21
C CYS A 480 -16.13 -3.75 -12.66
N LEU A 481 -16.42 -4.65 -13.61
CA LEU A 481 -16.51 -4.28 -15.02
C LEU A 481 -17.68 -3.34 -15.30
N SER A 482 -18.85 -3.56 -14.70
CA SER A 482 -20.00 -2.66 -14.84
C SER A 482 -19.73 -1.26 -14.27
N GLU A 483 -19.03 -1.18 -13.13
CA GLU A 483 -18.58 0.10 -12.57
C GLU A 483 -17.59 0.79 -13.49
N LEU A 484 -16.62 0.05 -14.05
CA LEU A 484 -15.66 0.59 -15.02
C LEU A 484 -16.32 1.05 -16.33
N VAL A 485 -17.40 0.39 -16.78
CA VAL A 485 -18.18 0.84 -17.93
C VAL A 485 -18.89 2.15 -17.58
N LYS A 486 -19.60 2.19 -16.45
CA LYS A 486 -20.32 3.37 -15.97
C LYS A 486 -19.40 4.58 -15.79
N ASP A 487 -18.21 4.38 -15.22
CA ASP A 487 -17.20 5.43 -15.05
C ASP A 487 -16.64 5.96 -16.38
N ARG A 488 -16.76 5.19 -17.45
CA ARG A 488 -16.30 5.54 -18.80
C ARG A 488 -17.42 6.03 -19.71
N GLU A 489 -18.67 5.98 -19.27
CA GLU A 489 -19.79 6.49 -20.05
C GLU A 489 -19.59 7.99 -20.31
N PRO A 490 -19.78 8.44 -21.56
CA PRO A 490 -19.79 9.86 -21.85
C PRO A 490 -20.87 10.57 -21.03
N LEU A 491 -20.63 11.83 -20.69
CA LEU A 491 -21.65 12.67 -20.09
C LEU A 491 -22.92 12.68 -20.96
N SER A 492 -24.09 12.58 -20.33
CA SER A 492 -25.37 12.77 -21.03
C SER A 492 -25.62 14.26 -21.21
N TYR A 493 -25.59 14.74 -22.44
CA TYR A 493 -25.93 16.11 -22.81
C TYR A 493 -26.50 16.13 -24.23
N ASP A 494 -27.21 17.20 -24.59
CA ASP A 494 -27.75 17.35 -25.94
C ASP A 494 -26.61 17.62 -26.94
N ILE A 495 -26.15 16.54 -27.59
CA ILE A 495 -25.12 16.60 -28.63
C ILE A 495 -25.63 17.37 -29.86
N GLN A 496 -26.96 17.46 -30.06
CA GLN A 496 -27.59 18.14 -31.19
C GLN A 496 -27.81 19.64 -30.96
N ALA A 497 -27.75 20.12 -29.71
CA ALA A 497 -27.86 21.54 -29.36
C ALA A 497 -26.78 22.42 -30.02
N TYR A 498 -25.65 21.82 -30.42
CA TYR A 498 -24.65 22.44 -31.27
C TYR A 498 -24.48 21.60 -32.55
N PRO A 499 -25.29 21.84 -33.60
CA PRO A 499 -25.01 21.24 -34.90
C PRO A 499 -23.63 21.73 -35.30
N ALA A 500 -22.66 20.82 -35.41
CA ALA A 500 -21.30 21.16 -35.78
C ALA A 500 -21.36 21.95 -37.08
N THR A 501 -21.27 23.28 -36.99
CA THR A 501 -21.31 24.14 -38.15
C THR A 501 -20.19 23.67 -39.07
N GLU A 502 -20.49 23.57 -40.37
CA GLU A 502 -19.59 23.11 -41.43
C GLU A 502 -18.26 23.92 -41.49
N GLY A 503 -18.09 24.94 -40.64
CA GLY A 503 -16.89 25.77 -40.48
C GLY A 503 -15.89 25.36 -39.39
N SER A 504 -16.06 24.26 -38.65
CA SER A 504 -15.11 23.86 -37.58
C SER A 504 -13.82 23.19 -38.11
N GLY A 505 -13.02 23.96 -38.85
CA GLY A 505 -11.65 23.64 -39.23
C GLY A 505 -11.52 22.51 -40.27
N LYS A 506 -11.17 22.88 -41.50
CA LYS A 506 -10.91 21.99 -42.65
C LYS A 506 -10.34 20.64 -42.19
N PRO A 507 -10.78 19.47 -42.69
CA PRO A 507 -10.26 18.15 -42.27
C PRO A 507 -8.73 18.08 -42.26
N VAL A 508 -8.10 18.84 -43.17
CA VAL A 508 -6.65 19.10 -43.23
C VAL A 508 -6.08 19.69 -41.92
N TYR A 509 -6.71 20.71 -41.32
CA TYR A 509 -6.29 21.27 -40.03
C TYR A 509 -6.30 20.22 -38.93
N ARG A 510 -7.40 19.47 -38.77
CA ARG A 510 -7.52 18.45 -37.72
C ARG A 510 -6.49 17.34 -37.89
N PHE A 511 -6.23 16.95 -39.14
CA PHE A 511 -5.19 15.97 -39.47
C PHE A 511 -3.79 16.49 -39.11
N ILE A 512 -3.42 17.67 -39.58
CA ILE A 512 -2.11 18.29 -39.28
C ILE A 512 -1.94 18.49 -37.78
N LYS A 513 -2.96 19.03 -37.09
CA LYS A 513 -2.96 19.21 -35.63
C LYS A 513 -2.69 17.89 -34.92
N ARG A 514 -3.35 16.81 -35.33
CA ARG A 514 -3.15 15.49 -34.73
C ARG A 514 -1.74 14.94 -34.99
N LEU A 515 -1.20 15.15 -36.19
CA LEU A 515 0.17 14.75 -36.51
C LEU A 515 1.18 15.51 -35.63
N VAL A 516 1.02 16.83 -35.50
CA VAL A 516 1.85 17.67 -34.63
C VAL A 516 1.75 17.23 -33.18
N ASP A 517 0.54 16.96 -32.66
CA ASP A 517 0.32 16.46 -31.31
C ASP A 517 1.09 15.15 -31.05
N ILE A 518 1.03 14.19 -31.97
CA ILE A 518 1.71 12.89 -31.83
C ILE A 518 3.23 13.08 -31.86
N VAL A 519 3.75 13.80 -32.87
CA VAL A 519 5.21 13.97 -33.05
C VAL A 519 5.81 14.76 -31.89
N ALA A 520 5.22 15.89 -31.51
CA ALA A 520 5.74 16.73 -30.44
C ALA A 520 5.58 16.09 -29.06
N SER A 521 4.48 15.36 -28.79
CA SER A 521 4.36 14.63 -27.51
C SER A 521 5.34 13.47 -27.41
N LEU A 522 5.57 12.72 -28.50
CA LEU A 522 6.54 11.63 -28.52
C LEU A 522 7.96 12.15 -28.32
N LEU A 523 8.35 13.20 -29.05
CA LEU A 523 9.66 13.85 -28.88
C LEU A 523 9.82 14.41 -27.47
N GLY A 524 8.79 15.09 -26.95
CA GLY A 524 8.79 15.64 -25.59
C GLY A 524 8.99 14.54 -24.54
N LEU A 525 8.30 13.40 -24.65
CA LEU A 525 8.47 12.27 -23.73
C LEU A 525 9.87 11.68 -23.77
N ILE A 526 10.49 11.58 -24.95
CA ILE A 526 11.86 11.06 -25.09
C ILE A 526 12.86 12.04 -24.49
N VAL A 527 12.81 13.31 -24.91
CA VAL A 527 13.77 14.36 -24.49
C VAL A 527 13.66 14.66 -23.00
N LEU A 528 12.44 14.70 -22.46
CA LEU A 528 12.21 14.98 -21.03
C LEU A 528 12.29 13.73 -20.15
N SER A 529 12.53 12.53 -20.70
CA SER A 529 12.58 11.29 -19.91
C SER A 529 13.57 11.34 -18.72
N PRO A 530 14.77 11.97 -18.81
CA PRO A 530 15.65 12.10 -17.64
C PRO A 530 15.03 12.98 -16.55
N VAL A 531 14.36 14.07 -16.96
CA VAL A 531 13.65 14.97 -16.04
C VAL A 531 12.50 14.24 -15.35
N PHE A 532 11.74 13.42 -16.08
CA PHE A 532 10.66 12.61 -15.50
C PHE A 532 11.19 11.68 -14.42
N ILE A 533 12.32 11.02 -14.65
CA ILE A 533 12.96 10.12 -13.68
C ILE A 533 13.40 10.90 -12.43
N ILE A 534 14.06 12.04 -12.61
CA ILE A 534 14.52 12.88 -11.50
C ILE A 534 13.32 13.36 -10.66
N LEU A 535 12.28 13.91 -11.29
CA LEU A 535 11.08 14.36 -10.59
C LEU A 535 10.36 13.21 -9.90
N ALA A 536 10.30 12.02 -10.54
CA ALA A 536 9.72 10.83 -9.95
C ALA A 536 10.42 10.42 -8.65
N VAL A 537 11.76 10.41 -8.64
CA VAL A 537 12.56 10.12 -7.45
C VAL A 537 12.32 11.15 -6.36
N ILE A 538 12.37 12.45 -6.69
CA ILE A 538 12.17 13.53 -5.70
C ILE A 538 10.77 13.45 -5.07
N ILE A 539 9.72 13.26 -5.88
CA ILE A 539 8.34 13.12 -5.40
C ILE A 539 8.22 11.88 -4.50
N ARG A 540 8.81 10.75 -4.90
CA ARG A 540 8.76 9.51 -4.12
C ARG A 540 9.49 9.65 -2.78
N MET A 541 10.62 10.36 -2.74
CA MET A 541 11.39 10.61 -1.52
C MET A 541 10.73 11.60 -0.57
N SER A 542 9.83 12.46 -1.06
CA SER A 542 9.19 13.50 -0.24
C SER A 542 8.26 12.93 0.84
N ASP A 543 7.20 12.21 0.45
CA ASP A 543 6.19 11.66 1.36
C ASP A 543 5.90 10.17 1.15
N GLY A 544 6.52 9.52 0.15
CA GLY A 544 6.38 8.08 -0.10
C GLY A 544 5.11 7.64 -0.83
N GLY A 545 4.29 8.55 -1.37
CA GLY A 545 3.13 8.16 -2.20
C GLY A 545 3.44 7.98 -3.69
N SER A 546 2.41 7.89 -4.53
CA SER A 546 2.54 7.65 -5.98
C SER A 546 3.20 8.83 -6.72
N VAL A 547 3.96 8.57 -7.76
CA VAL A 547 4.60 9.65 -8.54
C VAL A 547 3.57 10.40 -9.39
N PHE A 548 2.72 9.65 -10.07
CA PHE A 548 1.68 10.18 -10.92
C PHE A 548 0.34 10.20 -10.19
N TYR A 549 -0.48 11.19 -10.53
CA TYR A 549 -1.87 11.32 -10.14
C TYR A 549 -2.71 11.56 -11.39
N GLY A 550 -3.79 10.80 -11.55
CA GLY A 550 -4.73 10.95 -12.67
C GLY A 550 -6.01 11.61 -12.17
N HIS A 551 -6.35 12.77 -12.70
CA HIS A 551 -7.58 13.48 -12.34
C HIS A 551 -8.65 13.28 -13.42
N THR A 552 -9.82 12.76 -13.05
CA THR A 552 -10.94 12.60 -13.97
C THR A 552 -11.45 13.96 -14.46
N ARG A 553 -11.59 14.08 -15.78
CA ARG A 553 -12.01 15.28 -16.50
C ARG A 553 -12.94 14.91 -17.65
N VAL A 554 -13.71 15.87 -18.11
CA VAL A 554 -14.56 15.72 -19.30
C VAL A 554 -13.75 16.09 -20.54
N GLY A 555 -13.64 15.12 -21.45
CA GLY A 555 -12.89 15.22 -22.70
C GLY A 555 -13.79 15.39 -23.92
N TYR A 556 -13.19 15.21 -25.09
CA TYR A 556 -13.89 15.32 -26.38
C TYR A 556 -15.17 14.45 -26.44
N LYS A 557 -16.27 15.06 -26.89
CA LYS A 557 -17.61 14.46 -26.93
C LYS A 557 -18.10 13.93 -25.57
N GLY A 558 -17.72 14.59 -24.49
CA GLY A 558 -18.14 14.22 -23.13
C GLY A 558 -17.49 12.98 -22.56
N LYS A 559 -16.52 12.37 -23.25
CA LYS A 559 -15.82 11.18 -22.73
C LYS A 559 -15.03 11.53 -21.48
N LYS A 560 -15.22 10.77 -20.41
CA LYS A 560 -14.41 10.91 -19.18
C LYS A 560 -12.97 10.45 -19.47
N ILE A 561 -11.99 11.33 -19.19
CA ILE A 561 -10.56 11.08 -19.39
C ILE A 561 -9.81 11.30 -18.08
N SER A 562 -8.70 10.56 -17.88
CA SER A 562 -7.83 10.73 -16.71
C SER A 562 -6.62 11.58 -17.09
N VAL A 563 -6.60 12.84 -16.69
CA VAL A 563 -5.50 13.77 -16.99
C VAL A 563 -4.35 13.53 -16.04
N TYR A 564 -3.21 13.08 -16.56
CA TYR A 564 -2.05 12.70 -15.76
C TYR A 564 -1.24 13.92 -15.33
N LYS A 565 -0.88 13.96 -14.05
CA LYS A 565 0.03 14.97 -13.49
C LYS A 565 1.05 14.31 -12.57
N PHE A 566 2.17 15.00 -12.34
CA PHE A 566 2.98 14.69 -11.18
C PHE A 566 2.24 15.11 -9.92
N ARG A 567 2.31 14.26 -8.91
CA ARG A 567 1.63 14.52 -7.66
C ARG A 567 2.28 15.69 -6.92
N SER A 568 1.51 16.75 -6.73
CA SER A 568 1.90 17.97 -6.00
C SER A 568 1.27 18.09 -4.60
N MET A 569 0.37 17.18 -4.22
CA MET A 569 -0.36 17.19 -2.95
C MET A 569 0.02 16.00 -2.05
N LYS A 570 -0.17 16.16 -0.72
CA LYS A 570 0.04 15.11 0.30
C LYS A 570 -0.97 13.96 0.15
N THR A 571 -0.58 12.73 0.53
CA THR A 571 -1.42 11.51 0.40
C THR A 571 -2.71 11.50 1.22
N ASN A 572 -2.79 12.23 2.35
CA ASN A 572 -3.93 12.21 3.27
C ASN A 572 -4.72 13.53 3.26
N ALA A 573 -4.99 14.08 2.07
CA ALA A 573 -5.66 15.38 1.91
C ALA A 573 -7.17 15.28 1.58
N GLY A 574 -7.81 14.16 1.94
CA GLY A 574 -9.17 13.82 1.52
C GLY A 574 -10.29 14.61 2.21
N ASP A 575 -10.14 14.94 3.50
CA ASP A 575 -11.14 15.72 4.24
C ASP A 575 -10.86 17.22 4.09
N LEU A 576 -11.46 17.83 3.07
CA LEU A 576 -11.29 19.25 2.77
C LEU A 576 -11.80 20.16 3.89
N GLU A 577 -12.92 19.80 4.51
CA GLU A 577 -13.56 20.54 5.61
C GLU A 577 -12.72 20.55 6.89
N LYS A 578 -11.82 19.57 7.08
CA LYS A 578 -10.91 19.50 8.23
C LYS A 578 -9.58 20.22 8.00
N ILE A 579 -9.28 20.62 6.76
CA ILE A 579 -7.97 21.14 6.35
C ILE A 579 -8.06 22.61 5.92
N LEU A 580 -9.18 23.03 5.34
CA LEU A 580 -9.38 24.38 4.81
C LEU A 580 -10.09 25.29 5.82
N THR A 581 -9.79 26.59 5.79
CA THR A 581 -10.60 27.58 6.50
C THR A 581 -11.96 27.74 5.80
N PRO A 582 -13.00 28.25 6.49
CA PRO A 582 -14.31 28.50 5.89
C PRO A 582 -14.24 29.38 4.62
N GLU A 583 -13.37 30.39 4.62
CA GLU A 583 -13.13 31.29 3.48
C GLU A 583 -12.48 30.56 2.29
N GLN A 584 -11.50 29.68 2.55
CA GLN A 584 -10.86 28.86 1.51
C GLN A 584 -11.81 27.80 0.94
N LEU A 585 -12.74 27.29 1.75
CA LEU A 585 -13.76 26.36 1.32
C LEU A 585 -14.78 27.05 0.40
N GLU A 586 -15.22 28.26 0.75
CA GLU A 586 -16.10 29.07 -0.10
C GLU A 586 -15.43 29.43 -1.43
N GLN A 587 -14.15 29.83 -1.40
CA GLN A 587 -13.36 30.07 -2.61
C GLN A 587 -13.24 28.81 -3.48
N TYR A 588 -13.02 27.64 -2.87
CA TYR A 588 -12.94 26.37 -3.59
C TYR A 588 -14.26 26.00 -4.27
N VAL A 589 -15.39 26.23 -3.61
CA VAL A 589 -16.72 25.94 -4.17
C VAL A 589 -17.02 26.84 -5.38
N LYS A 590 -16.58 28.10 -5.35
CA LYS A 590 -16.82 29.08 -6.42
C LYS A 590 -15.86 28.92 -7.61
N GLU A 591 -14.57 28.81 -7.34
CA GLU A 591 -13.53 28.91 -8.38
C GLU A 591 -12.80 27.58 -8.65
N PHE A 592 -13.12 26.51 -7.90
CA PHE A 592 -12.44 25.21 -7.94
C PHE A 592 -10.91 25.31 -7.75
N LYS A 593 -10.45 26.40 -7.12
CA LYS A 593 -9.06 26.76 -6.82
C LYS A 593 -8.97 27.39 -5.42
N ILE A 594 -7.79 27.32 -4.81
CA ILE A 594 -7.52 27.85 -3.46
C ILE A 594 -6.17 28.56 -3.49
N ASP A 595 -6.12 29.77 -2.96
CA ASP A 595 -4.85 30.47 -2.77
C ASP A 595 -4.11 29.92 -1.52
N ASN A 596 -2.80 29.71 -1.64
CA ASN A 596 -1.95 29.13 -0.58
C ASN A 596 -2.47 27.78 -0.02
N ASP A 597 -2.76 26.84 -0.91
CA ASP A 597 -3.34 25.54 -0.54
C ASP A 597 -2.43 24.71 0.41
N PRO A 598 -2.86 24.43 1.65
CA PRO A 598 -2.05 23.73 2.67
C PRO A 598 -1.79 22.25 2.34
N ARG A 599 -2.49 21.71 1.34
CA ARG A 599 -2.33 20.33 0.86
C ARG A 599 -1.11 20.17 -0.05
N ILE A 600 -0.60 21.26 -0.61
CA ILE A 600 0.55 21.26 -1.51
C ILE A 600 1.83 20.92 -0.72
N THR A 601 2.67 20.03 -1.26
CA THR A 601 4.00 19.75 -0.69
C THR A 601 5.00 20.83 -1.11
N LYS A 602 6.11 21.02 -0.38
CA LYS A 602 7.14 22.01 -0.77
C LYS A 602 7.63 21.80 -2.21
N ILE A 603 7.86 20.54 -2.60
CA ILE A 603 8.20 20.19 -3.99
C ILE A 603 7.00 20.40 -4.93
N GLY A 604 5.79 20.11 -4.49
CA GLY A 604 4.56 20.34 -5.24
C GLY A 604 4.34 21.82 -5.60
N GLY A 605 4.69 22.74 -4.70
CA GLY A 605 4.65 24.18 -4.96
C GLY A 605 5.61 24.56 -6.08
N PHE A 606 6.85 24.08 -6.02
CA PHE A 606 7.83 24.26 -7.11
C PHE A 606 7.33 23.69 -8.44
N LEU A 607 6.77 22.48 -8.44
CA LEU A 607 6.24 21.83 -9.65
C LEU A 607 5.08 22.63 -10.27
N ARG A 608 4.18 23.19 -9.46
CA ARG A 608 3.06 24.02 -9.95
C ARG A 608 3.53 25.37 -10.47
N LYS A 609 4.43 26.04 -9.74
CA LYS A 609 5.00 27.34 -10.15
C LYS A 609 5.67 27.25 -11.52
N THR A 610 6.39 26.16 -11.75
CA THR A 610 7.09 25.88 -13.01
C THR A 610 6.24 25.14 -14.06
N SER A 611 4.98 24.79 -13.74
CA SER A 611 4.11 23.93 -14.56
C SER A 611 4.69 22.57 -14.92
N LEU A 612 5.75 22.14 -14.22
CA LEU A 612 6.37 20.83 -14.41
C LEU A 612 5.43 19.71 -13.99
N ASP A 613 4.45 19.97 -13.12
CA ASP A 613 3.46 18.98 -12.72
C ASP A 613 2.58 18.50 -13.88
N GLU A 614 2.45 19.27 -14.95
CA GLU A 614 1.60 18.96 -16.09
C GLU A 614 2.31 18.17 -17.21
N LEU A 615 3.62 17.99 -17.15
CA LEU A 615 4.37 17.25 -18.18
C LEU A 615 3.84 15.83 -18.47
N PRO A 616 3.33 15.05 -17.50
CA PRO A 616 2.78 13.72 -17.78
C PRO A 616 1.56 13.73 -18.73
N GLN A 617 0.91 14.89 -18.92
CA GLN A 617 -0.18 15.07 -19.88
C GLN A 617 0.26 14.82 -21.33
N LEU A 618 1.56 14.86 -21.66
CA LEU A 618 2.08 14.43 -22.96
C LEU A 618 1.65 12.99 -23.30
N ILE A 619 1.49 12.12 -22.30
CA ILE A 619 0.96 10.76 -22.48
C ILE A 619 -0.50 10.81 -22.93
N ASN A 620 -1.33 11.70 -22.35
CA ASN A 620 -2.72 11.88 -22.76
C ASN A 620 -2.83 12.42 -24.20
N ILE A 621 -1.91 13.31 -24.59
CA ILE A 621 -1.82 13.83 -25.96
C ILE A 621 -1.50 12.68 -26.92
N LEU A 622 -0.52 11.83 -26.60
CA LEU A 622 -0.18 10.67 -27.44
C LEU A 622 -1.36 9.70 -27.60
N LYS A 623 -2.09 9.41 -26.50
CA LYS A 623 -3.34 8.61 -26.51
C LYS A 623 -4.47 9.26 -27.31
N GLY A 624 -4.39 10.57 -27.55
CA GLY A 624 -5.42 11.33 -28.25
C GLY A 624 -6.60 11.76 -27.38
N GLU A 625 -6.43 11.72 -26.06
CA GLU A 625 -7.39 12.22 -25.07
C GLU A 625 -7.29 13.75 -24.94
N LEU A 626 -6.07 14.29 -25.04
CA LEU A 626 -5.77 15.73 -25.08
C LEU A 626 -5.14 16.14 -26.43
N SER A 627 -5.06 17.44 -26.65
CA SER A 627 -4.21 18.10 -27.67
C SER A 627 -3.18 18.99 -26.99
N ILE A 628 -2.14 19.42 -27.70
CA ILE A 628 -1.19 20.41 -27.16
C ILE A 628 -1.91 21.74 -26.91
N VAL A 629 -2.74 22.18 -27.86
CA VAL A 629 -3.53 23.41 -27.76
C VAL A 629 -5.02 23.08 -27.84
N GLY A 630 -5.80 23.56 -26.88
CA GLY A 630 -7.23 23.33 -26.78
C GLY A 630 -7.85 24.03 -25.57
N PRO A 631 -9.17 23.98 -25.38
CA PRO A 631 -9.80 24.44 -24.15
C PRO A 631 -9.32 23.63 -22.94
N ARG A 632 -9.38 24.21 -21.73
CA ARG A 632 -8.94 23.49 -20.54
C ARG A 632 -9.87 22.28 -20.26
N PRO A 633 -9.33 21.11 -19.90
CA PRO A 633 -10.16 20.00 -19.44
C PRO A 633 -10.87 20.37 -18.13
N ILE A 634 -12.19 20.31 -18.12
CA ILE A 634 -13.06 20.69 -16.99
C ILE A 634 -13.53 19.48 -16.18
N VAL A 635 -13.91 19.67 -14.91
CA VAL A 635 -14.61 18.65 -14.10
C VAL A 635 -16.07 18.54 -14.52
N GLU A 636 -16.69 17.40 -14.19
CA GLU A 636 -18.12 17.16 -14.41
C GLU A 636 -19.00 18.25 -13.77
N LYS A 637 -18.65 18.73 -12.57
CA LYS A 637 -19.36 19.84 -11.90
C LYS A 637 -19.26 21.19 -12.64
N GLU A 638 -18.16 21.45 -13.35
CA GLU A 638 -17.97 22.67 -14.13
C GLU A 638 -18.89 22.68 -15.37
N THR A 639 -19.46 21.53 -15.77
CA THR A 639 -20.33 21.45 -16.96
C THR A 639 -21.63 22.24 -16.81
N GLU A 640 -22.16 22.36 -15.59
CA GLU A 640 -23.38 23.12 -15.28
C GLU A 640 -23.19 24.62 -15.58
N ILE A 641 -21.97 25.15 -15.41
CA ILE A 641 -21.63 26.56 -15.65
C ILE A 641 -21.77 26.93 -17.13
N TYR A 642 -21.48 25.99 -18.04
CA TYR A 642 -21.57 26.22 -19.49
C TYR A 642 -22.97 26.00 -20.04
N GLY A 643 -23.88 25.39 -19.28
CA GLY A 643 -25.28 25.17 -19.66
C GLY A 643 -25.42 24.60 -21.08
N LYS A 644 -26.05 25.36 -21.98
CA LYS A 644 -26.30 24.96 -23.38
C LYS A 644 -25.05 24.96 -24.26
N ASP A 645 -24.02 25.75 -23.90
CA ASP A 645 -22.78 25.87 -24.67
C ASP A 645 -21.79 24.73 -24.40
N ILE A 646 -22.12 23.81 -23.48
CA ILE A 646 -21.26 22.67 -23.16
C ILE A 646 -20.99 21.77 -24.37
N ALA A 647 -22.00 21.58 -25.23
CA ALA A 647 -21.88 20.79 -26.44
C ALA A 647 -20.81 21.35 -27.39
N LYS A 648 -20.70 22.68 -27.43
CA LYS A 648 -19.70 23.42 -28.21
C LYS A 648 -18.30 23.29 -27.60
N LEU A 649 -18.14 23.47 -26.29
CA LEU A 649 -16.85 23.28 -25.63
C LEU A 649 -16.29 21.87 -25.85
N LEU A 650 -17.16 20.86 -25.73
CA LEU A 650 -16.81 19.44 -25.88
C LEU A 650 -16.70 19.00 -27.35
N SER A 651 -16.94 19.89 -28.32
CA SER A 651 -16.80 19.62 -29.75
C SER A 651 -15.34 19.66 -30.24
N VAL A 652 -14.39 20.01 -29.38
CA VAL A 652 -12.95 19.99 -29.65
C VAL A 652 -12.21 19.23 -28.54
N LYS A 653 -11.01 18.74 -28.83
CA LYS A 653 -10.20 18.09 -27.79
C LYS A 653 -9.70 19.15 -26.80
N PRO A 654 -9.77 18.90 -25.49
CA PRO A 654 -9.13 19.78 -24.52
C PRO A 654 -7.61 19.78 -24.69
N GLY A 655 -6.99 20.88 -24.27
CA GLY A 655 -5.58 21.19 -24.43
C GLY A 655 -4.77 21.07 -23.14
N LEU A 656 -3.46 20.81 -23.30
CA LEU A 656 -2.47 21.08 -22.26
C LEU A 656 -2.36 22.59 -21.99
N THR A 657 -2.32 23.38 -23.07
CA THR A 657 -2.47 24.84 -23.03
C THR A 657 -3.65 25.28 -23.89
N GLY A 658 -4.09 26.53 -23.72
CA GLY A 658 -5.27 27.08 -24.36
C GLY A 658 -5.27 28.60 -24.37
N TYR A 659 -6.21 29.19 -25.11
CA TYR A 659 -6.28 30.64 -25.30
C TYR A 659 -6.40 31.40 -23.96
N TRP A 660 -7.33 31.00 -23.08
CA TRP A 660 -7.45 31.56 -21.73
C TRP A 660 -6.16 31.37 -20.90
N GLN A 661 -5.55 30.18 -20.93
CA GLN A 661 -4.33 29.85 -20.18
C GLN A 661 -3.10 30.66 -20.63
N ALA A 662 -3.07 31.13 -21.88
CA ALA A 662 -1.95 31.89 -22.43
C ALA A 662 -2.14 33.42 -22.33
N TYR A 663 -3.38 33.91 -22.32
CA TYR A 663 -3.67 35.35 -22.37
C TYR A 663 -4.17 35.94 -21.05
N ALA A 664 -4.90 35.20 -20.20
CA ALA A 664 -5.52 35.76 -19.00
C ALA A 664 -5.20 35.01 -17.69
N ARG A 665 -5.07 33.68 -17.72
CA ARG A 665 -4.83 32.83 -16.52
C ARG A 665 -5.74 33.21 -15.34
N ASN A 666 -5.18 33.72 -14.24
CA ASN A 666 -5.94 34.04 -13.03
C ASN A 666 -6.70 35.37 -13.11
N ASN A 667 -6.47 36.20 -14.14
CA ASN A 667 -7.13 37.49 -14.29
C ASN A 667 -8.55 37.38 -14.89
N ALA A 668 -8.90 36.22 -15.47
CA ALA A 668 -10.25 35.94 -15.98
C ALA A 668 -10.87 34.77 -15.20
N THR A 669 -11.93 35.05 -14.44
CA THR A 669 -12.62 34.11 -13.54
C THR A 669 -13.92 33.59 -14.13
N TYR A 670 -14.54 32.61 -13.45
CA TYR A 670 -15.88 32.15 -13.82
C TYR A 670 -16.95 33.19 -13.48
N GLU A 671 -16.77 33.92 -12.37
CA GLU A 671 -17.67 34.99 -11.91
C GLU A 671 -17.78 36.15 -12.92
N SER A 672 -16.66 36.55 -13.56
CA SER A 672 -16.67 37.62 -14.58
C SER A 672 -17.21 37.18 -15.95
N GLY A 673 -17.43 35.87 -16.16
CA GLY A 673 -17.81 35.30 -17.44
C GLY A 673 -16.73 35.40 -18.53
N GLU A 674 -15.55 35.96 -18.23
CA GLU A 674 -14.48 36.17 -19.22
C GLU A 674 -13.79 34.86 -19.58
N ARG A 675 -13.61 33.96 -18.62
CA ARG A 675 -13.01 32.64 -18.88
C ARG A 675 -13.82 31.86 -19.92
N GLN A 676 -15.14 31.78 -19.73
CA GLN A 676 -16.05 31.08 -20.63
C GLN A 676 -15.99 31.69 -22.04
N ARG A 677 -16.02 33.02 -22.13
CA ARG A 677 -15.92 33.75 -23.41
C ARG A 677 -14.61 33.45 -24.14
N MET A 678 -13.48 33.45 -23.44
CA MET A 678 -12.17 33.16 -24.04
C MET A 678 -12.03 31.71 -24.50
N GLU A 679 -12.57 30.77 -23.74
CA GLU A 679 -12.58 29.36 -24.14
C GLU A 679 -13.46 29.14 -25.38
N MET A 680 -14.65 29.75 -25.42
CA MET A 680 -15.54 29.68 -26.59
C MET A 680 -14.95 30.34 -27.83
N TYR A 681 -14.27 31.47 -27.66
CA TYR A 681 -13.59 32.17 -28.75
C TYR A 681 -12.55 31.28 -29.44
N TYR A 682 -11.79 30.49 -28.66
CA TYR A 682 -10.86 29.51 -29.23
C TYR A 682 -11.59 28.43 -30.04
N VAL A 683 -12.69 27.88 -29.52
CA VAL A 683 -13.46 26.83 -30.20
C VAL A 683 -13.99 27.31 -31.55
N GLU A 684 -14.42 28.56 -31.64
CA GLU A 684 -14.93 29.18 -32.86
C GLU A 684 -13.82 29.49 -33.89
N HIS A 685 -12.63 29.88 -33.43
CA HIS A 685 -11.57 30.44 -34.28
C HIS A 685 -10.32 29.56 -34.37
N CYS A 686 -10.42 28.28 -33.98
CA CYS A 686 -9.28 27.37 -33.94
C CYS A 686 -8.63 27.21 -35.33
N SER A 687 -7.33 27.46 -35.42
CA SER A 687 -6.53 27.38 -36.65
C SER A 687 -5.06 27.10 -36.31
N LEU A 688 -4.26 26.63 -37.28
CA LEU A 688 -2.82 26.40 -37.06
C LEU A 688 -2.10 27.67 -36.59
N TRP A 689 -2.45 28.82 -37.16
CA TRP A 689 -1.84 30.10 -36.79
C TRP A 689 -2.21 30.52 -35.37
N MET A 690 -3.46 30.30 -34.96
CA MET A 690 -3.89 30.55 -33.58
C MET A 690 -3.17 29.62 -32.60
N ASP A 691 -3.04 28.33 -32.94
CA ASP A 691 -2.32 27.34 -32.11
C ASP A 691 -0.85 27.73 -31.92
N ILE A 692 -0.17 28.17 -32.99
CA ILE A 692 1.22 28.67 -32.93
C ILE A 692 1.31 29.90 -32.01
N LYS A 693 0.41 30.88 -32.16
CA LYS A 693 0.37 32.06 -31.28
C LYS A 693 0.22 31.68 -29.80
N ILE A 694 -0.68 30.75 -29.49
CA ILE A 694 -0.91 30.28 -28.13
C ILE A 694 0.34 29.58 -27.59
N LEU A 695 1.00 28.73 -28.38
CA LEU A 695 2.23 28.05 -27.98
C LEU A 695 3.35 29.02 -27.62
N PHE A 696 3.65 29.98 -28.50
CA PHE A 696 4.67 30.99 -28.23
C PHE A 696 4.34 31.80 -26.98
N ARG A 697 3.08 32.26 -26.85
CA ARG A 697 2.66 33.05 -25.70
C ARG A 697 2.74 32.25 -24.39
N THR A 698 2.42 30.96 -24.42
CA THR A 698 2.54 30.06 -23.27
C THR A 698 3.99 29.97 -22.80
N VAL A 699 4.96 29.80 -23.72
CA VAL A 699 6.39 29.74 -23.38
C VAL A 699 6.85 31.04 -22.70
N PHE A 700 6.50 32.20 -23.26
CA PHE A 700 6.85 33.49 -22.66
C PHE A 700 6.22 33.72 -21.28
N SER A 701 4.95 33.33 -21.10
CA SER A 701 4.24 33.47 -19.81
C SER A 701 4.84 32.57 -18.71
N VAL A 702 5.29 31.36 -19.05
CA VAL A 702 5.96 30.45 -18.10
C VAL A 702 7.33 31.00 -17.68
N ILE A 703 8.09 31.58 -18.61
CA ILE A 703 9.43 32.16 -18.32
C ILE A 703 9.32 33.41 -17.44
N ARG A 704 8.28 34.24 -17.63
CA ARG A 704 8.08 35.49 -16.87
C ARG A 704 7.42 35.31 -15.51
N GLU A 705 7.02 34.08 -15.15
CA GLU A 705 6.22 33.77 -13.96
C GLU A 705 4.87 34.53 -13.88
N ASP A 706 4.38 35.08 -15.02
CA ASP A 706 3.15 35.88 -15.06
C ASP A 706 1.94 35.04 -14.63
N GLY A 707 1.37 35.39 -13.46
CA GLY A 707 0.19 34.74 -12.88
C GLY A 707 0.42 33.36 -12.27
N ALA A 708 1.66 33.01 -11.90
CA ALA A 708 1.96 31.79 -11.15
C ALA A 708 1.50 31.93 -9.68
N GLN A 709 0.86 30.89 -9.13
CA GLN A 709 0.55 30.75 -7.70
C GLN A 709 1.73 30.13 -6.95
#